data_AF-A0AA96V9J7-F1
#
_entry.id   AF-A0AA96V9J7-F1
#
_cell.length_a   1.000
_cell.length_b   1.000
_cell.length_c   1.000
_cell.angle_alpha   90.00
_cell.angle_beta   90.00
_cell.angle_gamma   90.00
#
_symmetry.space_group_name_H-M   'P 1'
#
loop_
_entity.id
_entity.type
_entity.pdbx_description
1 polymer ?
#
loop_
_entity_poly.entity_id
_entity_poly.type
_entity_poly.pdbx_seq_one_letter_code
_entity_poly.pdbx_strand_id
1 'polypeptide(L)'
;MKPTLAIIIATKNRPDALDNALKSVSNQTIRPDKVVVVSDCSENIFEKTSLVISKHSENINVELFRNKRTSNLSGAMNTALGFLSEFFIPEQTICAILDDDDDWTIDHLEKSLSVFKDGNFDVVISGLIRHESLDDPGIPLSIPTTLTTHDFLIGNPHVQGSNLLIRLSSFLECGGFDENLCSTTDRDLCIRLLNSGFNFGITNHHTVHHWALPGKNRLSDPGSSQKKIGLISFYSKYHNIMTEKEKALFTQRAKQIFKIELNENSCQKITNPCQNDNEITGTDKLNPSGYTPLLIGFTASSTILACRLLDELECFLKNFDKDHCIVLCDNCPSLKSDEIYKKYPSLNLKIFSKEKIQSDIDCGSFGDCFNEKNSKNGISAGRTILHHYLYLKSREVPGCSIWILDDDIRLDFFDESGMPIVLTMSDFQSLISKLKHENASIGVGKITGDAPLPIHSTLRTQLLDIVYELRSRLSDTRIENNSMEQIYAIGCDYYYDYSEKHFNHLETPVNHTLINLTDSELIQSIIDTIHGKSITRPLVRTEDFSNGLNSSSGIPVIPRGGNTIVLNAEVLRDFPNISPQFNGLNARRGDTLWCLLNSHVGAHKVVPSILPVRQDRIPVNKIQKLDILASDFVGSSLVKALTDYYNNEILIHGKIPRRTNLFFNEADLKKIICFFEQNIELRSRNLKMNAYRIRGLIRECRNLLFYQMFSDLDSTKDALKILDELESVYSLDNIESVIFSMKTSVSDVETFVLNLYHNTESYKQTLPEYFGQKNIDYAESVFRMMLKDEHIDDSELIIIGKGKEGIIAKAGSFVYKYFFFGSAGFEDGNLEIIKKMVGKEFNHVCKLDKIVCFKGHFILVMEYVYGEKYKGGYLDEIRNMLLELRNRELVFTNICPGNLIVNSGNVKLIDLGRSWIPFSEIEFHKMCIRAYLTYRWHFRDDLKELMNKAMTDESIPELAGFNLFLKSMEKTSKKEMLDPSVIKLCNNYKHIFDFGCGRGSIAEVLAKNGKNVTGYDIDEAIIKKNKRLNQIADYIWRDELELLKKSEQHFECVICSLVLCCVDDLEAESVINDVRMLTSNSGIAVVAICNPSSSFVEHTLLHKKLTLPGDVDISSHFVYHKKTHETGNVKTEYHRPLSWYENLFQQYGFLIDCVQEIESLDLENLTPSNEFMLFRLIPIVKEIEIAER
;
A
#
# COMPACT_ATOMS: atom_id res chain seq x y z
N MET A 1 -49.11 4.12 -11.18
CA MET A 1 -48.37 4.90 -10.17
C MET A 1 -47.91 6.20 -10.80
N LYS A 2 -47.74 7.28 -10.03
CA LYS A 2 -47.12 8.52 -10.52
C LYS A 2 -45.63 8.23 -10.79
N PRO A 3 -45.06 8.60 -11.96
CA PRO A 3 -43.63 8.39 -12.22
C PRO A 3 -42.80 9.28 -11.29
N THR A 4 -41.62 8.81 -10.92
CA THR A 4 -40.62 9.60 -10.19
C THR A 4 -40.00 10.61 -11.15
N LEU A 5 -39.92 11.87 -10.74
CA LEU A 5 -39.30 12.95 -11.50
C LEU A 5 -37.97 13.38 -10.88
N ALA A 6 -36.88 13.15 -11.60
CA ALA A 6 -35.54 13.56 -11.21
C ALA A 6 -35.03 14.66 -12.16
N ILE A 7 -34.42 15.71 -11.61
CA ILE A 7 -33.75 16.75 -12.41
C ILE A 7 -32.25 16.60 -12.27
N ILE A 8 -31.52 16.70 -13.38
CA ILE A 8 -30.06 16.61 -13.42
C ILE A 8 -29.52 17.96 -13.89
N ILE A 9 -28.62 18.55 -13.09
CA ILE A 9 -27.92 19.80 -13.40
C ILE A 9 -26.41 19.58 -13.26
N ALA A 10 -25.66 19.81 -14.32
CA ALA A 10 -24.20 19.83 -14.27
C ALA A 10 -23.70 21.27 -14.18
N THR A 11 -22.72 21.53 -13.30
CA THR A 11 -22.13 22.86 -13.16
C THR A 11 -20.61 22.83 -13.11
N LYS A 12 -19.98 23.85 -13.69
CA LYS A 12 -18.52 24.03 -13.70
C LYS A 12 -18.16 25.49 -13.48
N ASN A 13 -17.83 25.82 -12.23
CA ASN A 13 -17.37 27.15 -11.84
C ASN A 13 -18.39 28.29 -12.05
N ARG A 14 -19.70 28.01 -12.01
CA ARG A 14 -20.78 28.99 -12.25
C ARG A 14 -21.89 28.99 -11.17
N PRO A 15 -21.57 29.21 -9.88
CA PRO A 15 -22.57 29.13 -8.80
C PRO A 15 -23.75 30.12 -8.98
N ASP A 16 -23.53 31.30 -9.56
CA ASP A 16 -24.59 32.28 -9.77
C ASP A 16 -25.58 31.87 -10.87
N ALA A 17 -25.09 31.19 -11.91
CA ALA A 17 -25.94 30.64 -12.96
C ALA A 17 -26.80 29.52 -12.36
N LEU A 18 -26.17 28.59 -11.63
CA LEU A 18 -26.85 27.49 -10.93
C LEU A 18 -27.95 28.00 -10.00
N ASP A 19 -27.73 29.11 -9.28
CA ASP A 19 -28.73 29.72 -8.41
C ASP A 19 -30.00 30.10 -9.19
N ASN A 20 -29.87 30.60 -10.43
CA ASN A 20 -31.01 30.94 -11.27
C ASN A 20 -31.73 29.69 -11.81
N ALA A 21 -30.98 28.68 -12.27
CA ALA A 21 -31.56 27.41 -12.70
C ALA A 21 -32.34 26.73 -11.56
N LEU A 22 -31.80 26.72 -10.33
CA LEU A 22 -32.48 26.17 -9.16
C LEU A 22 -33.73 26.98 -8.77
N LYS A 23 -33.70 28.32 -8.92
CA LYS A 23 -34.91 29.15 -8.74
C LYS A 23 -36.02 28.72 -9.70
N SER A 24 -35.73 28.55 -10.99
CA SER A 24 -36.77 28.12 -11.95
C SER A 24 -37.32 26.73 -11.66
N VAL A 25 -36.47 25.83 -11.16
CA VAL A 25 -36.89 24.50 -10.67
C VAL A 25 -37.79 24.62 -9.44
N SER A 26 -37.43 25.47 -8.49
CA SER A 26 -38.21 25.69 -7.26
C SER A 26 -39.57 26.33 -7.51
N ASN A 27 -39.76 27.00 -8.65
CA ASN A 27 -41.02 27.64 -9.02
C ASN A 27 -41.98 26.71 -9.76
N GLN A 28 -41.55 25.53 -10.22
CA GLN A 28 -42.38 24.63 -11.02
C GLN A 28 -43.71 24.26 -10.34
N THR A 29 -44.80 24.22 -11.11
CA THR A 29 -46.13 23.79 -10.61
C THR A 29 -46.13 22.34 -10.14
N ILE A 30 -45.35 21.48 -10.79
CA ILE A 30 -45.05 20.12 -10.34
C ILE A 30 -43.66 20.11 -9.69
N ARG A 31 -43.61 19.74 -8.41
CA ARG A 31 -42.34 19.59 -7.68
C ARG A 31 -41.60 18.31 -8.12
N PRO A 32 -40.28 18.40 -8.39
CA PRO A 32 -39.46 17.21 -8.62
C PRO A 32 -39.31 16.39 -7.33
N ASP A 33 -39.19 15.07 -7.46
CA ASP A 33 -38.95 14.18 -6.33
C ASP A 33 -37.47 14.24 -5.90
N LYS A 34 -36.56 14.50 -6.85
CA LYS A 34 -35.12 14.69 -6.59
C LYS A 34 -34.49 15.67 -7.58
N VAL A 35 -33.55 16.49 -7.10
CA VAL A 35 -32.65 17.30 -7.92
C VAL A 35 -31.22 16.87 -7.63
N VAL A 36 -30.48 16.49 -8.68
CA VAL A 36 -29.10 16.03 -8.60
C VAL A 36 -28.22 17.06 -9.26
N VAL A 37 -27.40 17.74 -8.47
CA VAL A 37 -26.42 18.70 -8.97
C VAL A 37 -25.05 18.05 -8.95
N VAL A 38 -24.36 18.01 -10.09
CA VAL A 38 -23.00 17.48 -10.19
C VAL A 38 -22.03 18.60 -10.52
N SER A 39 -21.07 18.83 -9.63
CA SER A 39 -20.09 19.90 -9.73
C SER A 39 -18.73 19.38 -10.17
N ASP A 40 -18.19 19.97 -11.23
CA ASP A 40 -16.84 19.72 -11.78
C ASP A 40 -15.94 20.94 -11.56
N CYS A 41 -15.62 21.24 -10.30
CA CYS A 41 -14.95 22.47 -9.88
C CYS A 41 -13.82 22.23 -8.87
N SER A 42 -12.98 23.24 -8.66
CA SER A 42 -11.99 23.27 -7.58
C SER A 42 -12.64 23.36 -6.19
N GLU A 43 -11.88 23.01 -5.14
CA GLU A 43 -12.37 22.92 -3.75
C GLU A 43 -13.06 24.20 -3.26
N ASN A 44 -12.41 25.36 -3.48
CA ASN A 44 -12.92 26.68 -3.10
C ASN A 44 -14.25 27.05 -3.80
N ILE A 45 -14.48 26.54 -5.00
CA ILE A 45 -15.72 26.77 -5.74
C ILE A 45 -16.79 25.79 -5.28
N PHE A 46 -16.41 24.56 -4.92
CA PHE A 46 -17.34 23.56 -4.41
C PHE A 46 -18.05 24.05 -3.14
N GLU A 47 -17.33 24.72 -2.23
CA GLU A 47 -17.94 25.36 -1.04
C GLU A 47 -18.98 26.43 -1.42
N LYS A 48 -18.67 27.30 -2.40
CA LYS A 48 -19.63 28.30 -2.90
C LYS A 48 -20.86 27.65 -3.52
N THR A 49 -20.67 26.61 -4.31
CA THR A 49 -21.76 25.80 -4.87
C THR A 49 -22.61 25.18 -3.76
N SER A 50 -21.99 24.63 -2.72
CA SER A 50 -22.70 24.07 -1.56
C SER A 50 -23.57 25.12 -0.84
N LEU A 51 -23.08 26.36 -0.70
CA LEU A 51 -23.88 27.46 -0.16
C LEU A 51 -25.10 27.77 -1.05
N VAL A 52 -24.96 27.77 -2.38
CA VAL A 52 -26.10 27.94 -3.30
C VAL A 52 -27.13 26.82 -3.09
N ILE A 53 -26.67 25.57 -3.01
CA ILE A 53 -27.54 24.41 -2.78
C ILE A 53 -28.33 24.56 -1.47
N SER A 54 -27.68 24.97 -0.39
CA SER A 54 -28.31 25.14 0.92
C SER A 54 -29.46 26.15 0.93
N LYS A 55 -29.41 27.19 0.08
CA LYS A 55 -30.50 28.19 -0.05
C LYS A 55 -31.78 27.59 -0.64
N HIS A 56 -31.67 26.53 -1.44
CA HIS A 56 -32.78 25.91 -2.14
C HIS A 56 -33.28 24.62 -1.48
N SER A 57 -32.49 24.02 -0.58
CA SER A 57 -32.81 22.77 0.11
C SER A 57 -34.12 22.79 0.93
N GLU A 58 -34.62 23.98 1.30
CA GLU A 58 -35.93 24.11 1.97
C GLU A 58 -37.12 23.92 1.01
N ASN A 59 -36.95 24.21 -0.28
CA ASN A 59 -38.02 24.24 -1.28
C ASN A 59 -38.00 23.05 -2.24
N ILE A 60 -36.84 22.42 -2.42
CA ILE A 60 -36.63 21.28 -3.31
C ILE A 60 -35.67 20.27 -2.68
N ASN A 61 -35.88 18.98 -2.95
CA ASN A 61 -34.99 17.90 -2.52
C ASN A 61 -33.75 17.84 -3.41
N VAL A 62 -32.76 18.68 -3.12
CA VAL A 62 -31.53 18.83 -3.90
C VAL A 62 -30.32 18.19 -3.20
N GLU A 63 -29.50 17.48 -3.97
CA GLU A 63 -28.25 16.87 -3.50
C GLU A 63 -27.08 17.24 -4.42
N LEU A 64 -25.93 17.54 -3.81
CA LEU A 64 -24.72 17.97 -4.49
C LEU A 64 -23.68 16.85 -4.51
N PHE A 65 -23.23 16.47 -5.70
CA PHE A 65 -22.16 15.51 -5.92
C PHE A 65 -20.96 16.16 -6.59
N ARG A 66 -19.78 15.59 -6.32
CA ARG A 66 -18.61 15.84 -7.17
C ARG A 66 -18.65 14.92 -8.38
N ASN A 67 -18.21 15.42 -9.52
CA ASN A 67 -17.97 14.58 -10.68
C ASN A 67 -16.91 13.52 -10.32
N LYS A 68 -17.25 12.24 -10.47
CA LYS A 68 -16.37 11.10 -10.19
C LYS A 68 -15.86 10.43 -11.47
N ARG A 69 -16.20 10.96 -12.65
CA ARG A 69 -15.85 10.40 -13.96
C ARG A 69 -15.03 11.42 -14.77
N THR A 70 -15.05 11.36 -16.10
CA THR A 70 -14.27 12.29 -16.94
C THR A 70 -14.64 13.75 -16.62
N SER A 71 -13.65 14.63 -16.48
CA SER A 71 -13.84 16.05 -16.09
C SER A 71 -14.40 16.91 -17.26
N ASN A 72 -15.62 16.57 -17.67
CA ASN A 72 -16.42 17.25 -18.68
C ASN A 72 -17.92 17.07 -18.40
N LEU A 73 -18.78 17.67 -19.24
CA LEU A 73 -20.23 17.59 -19.12
C LEU A 73 -20.74 16.13 -19.12
N SER A 74 -20.26 15.31 -20.05
CA SER A 74 -20.65 13.89 -20.18
C SER A 74 -20.36 13.09 -18.90
N GLY A 75 -19.18 13.28 -18.29
CA GLY A 75 -18.81 12.58 -17.06
C GLY A 75 -19.64 13.04 -15.85
N ALA A 76 -19.94 14.34 -15.76
CA ALA A 76 -20.85 14.87 -14.74
C ALA A 76 -22.26 14.29 -14.88
N MET A 77 -22.80 14.25 -16.09
CA MET A 77 -24.11 13.65 -16.38
C MET A 77 -24.13 12.15 -16.07
N ASN A 78 -23.13 11.39 -16.50
CA ASN A 78 -23.03 9.97 -16.20
C ASN A 78 -22.84 9.69 -14.69
N THR A 79 -22.22 10.61 -13.94
CA THR A 79 -22.16 10.53 -12.47
C THR A 79 -23.55 10.63 -11.86
N ALA A 80 -24.39 11.56 -12.34
CA ALA A 80 -25.78 11.68 -11.91
C ALA A 80 -26.62 10.44 -12.25
N LEU A 81 -26.47 9.91 -13.48
CA LEU A 81 -27.17 8.70 -13.90
C LEU A 81 -26.81 7.48 -13.04
N GLY A 82 -25.54 7.36 -12.64
CA GLY A 82 -25.11 6.32 -11.72
C GLY A 82 -25.83 6.40 -10.38
N PHE A 83 -25.88 7.58 -9.77
CA PHE A 83 -26.64 7.81 -8.55
C PHE A 83 -28.13 7.47 -8.72
N LEU A 84 -28.77 7.99 -9.78
CA LEU A 84 -30.20 7.75 -10.00
C LEU A 84 -30.52 6.27 -10.22
N SER A 85 -29.65 5.53 -10.92
CA SER A 85 -29.84 4.08 -11.16
C SER A 85 -29.76 3.24 -9.89
N GLU A 86 -29.09 3.75 -8.86
CA GLU A 86 -28.91 3.06 -7.58
C GLU A 86 -30.11 3.24 -6.65
N PHE A 87 -30.61 4.48 -6.54
CA PHE A 87 -31.64 4.84 -5.56
C PHE A 87 -33.06 4.86 -6.12
N PHE A 88 -33.24 4.84 -7.44
CA PHE A 88 -34.54 4.87 -8.09
C PHE A 88 -34.72 3.71 -9.07
N ILE A 89 -35.98 3.36 -9.35
CA ILE A 89 -36.35 2.32 -10.33
C ILE A 89 -36.28 2.94 -11.74
N PRO A 90 -35.34 2.53 -12.61
CA PRO A 90 -35.10 3.17 -13.89
C PRO A 90 -36.32 3.22 -14.83
N GLU A 91 -37.15 2.19 -14.84
CA GLU A 91 -38.34 2.10 -15.68
C GLU A 91 -39.42 3.13 -15.30
N GLN A 92 -39.44 3.52 -14.03
CA GLN A 92 -40.46 4.39 -13.43
C GLN A 92 -39.97 5.83 -13.20
N THR A 93 -38.72 6.11 -13.57
CA THR A 93 -38.08 7.41 -13.33
C THR A 93 -37.92 8.18 -14.63
N ILE A 94 -38.35 9.45 -14.64
CA ILE A 94 -38.15 10.40 -15.73
C ILE A 94 -37.09 11.39 -15.30
N CYS A 95 -36.03 11.53 -16.11
CA CYS A 95 -34.94 12.46 -15.91
C CYS A 95 -35.13 13.69 -16.79
N ALA A 96 -35.25 14.87 -16.18
CA ALA A 96 -35.21 16.15 -16.89
C ALA A 96 -33.79 16.72 -16.77
N ILE A 97 -33.23 17.18 -17.89
CA ILE A 97 -31.89 17.79 -17.91
C ILE A 97 -32.06 19.31 -17.94
N LEU A 98 -31.29 20.03 -17.13
CA LEU A 98 -31.25 21.49 -17.15
C LEU A 98 -29.79 21.95 -17.09
N ASP A 99 -29.37 22.75 -18.08
CA ASP A 99 -28.06 23.40 -18.03
C ASP A 99 -28.07 24.49 -16.95
N ASP A 100 -26.94 24.69 -16.26
CA ASP A 100 -26.86 25.61 -15.12
C ASP A 100 -27.02 27.09 -15.50
N ASP A 101 -27.05 27.44 -16.79
CA ASP A 101 -27.28 28.79 -17.30
C ASP A 101 -28.62 28.99 -18.01
N ASP A 102 -29.49 27.98 -18.03
CA ASP A 102 -30.83 28.03 -18.59
C ASP A 102 -31.92 28.05 -17.50
N ASP A 103 -33.15 28.42 -17.88
CA ASP A 103 -34.30 28.38 -16.99
C ASP A 103 -35.59 27.91 -17.67
N TRP A 104 -36.56 27.48 -16.86
CA TRP A 104 -37.84 26.95 -17.31
C TRP A 104 -39.01 27.87 -16.94
N THR A 105 -40.02 27.90 -17.81
CA THR A 105 -41.33 28.47 -17.45
C THR A 105 -41.96 27.66 -16.33
N ILE A 106 -42.85 28.29 -15.56
CA ILE A 106 -43.44 27.70 -14.34
C ILE A 106 -44.18 26.36 -14.57
N ASP A 107 -44.63 26.12 -15.81
CA ASP A 107 -45.45 24.99 -16.24
C ASP A 107 -44.69 23.97 -17.12
N HIS A 108 -43.37 24.08 -17.24
CA HIS A 108 -42.55 23.22 -18.10
C HIS A 108 -42.69 21.72 -17.77
N LEU A 109 -42.52 21.36 -16.49
CA LEU A 109 -42.61 19.96 -16.04
C LEU A 109 -44.03 19.41 -16.18
N GLU A 110 -45.05 20.23 -15.94
CA GLU A 110 -46.46 19.86 -16.10
C GLU A 110 -46.80 19.50 -17.54
N LYS A 111 -46.44 20.37 -18.49
CA LYS A 111 -46.63 20.15 -19.93
C LYS A 111 -45.83 18.97 -20.46
N SER A 112 -44.61 18.77 -19.95
CA SER A 112 -43.77 17.65 -20.40
C SER A 112 -44.28 16.31 -19.88
N LEU A 113 -44.75 16.26 -18.62
CA LEU A 113 -45.31 15.05 -18.02
C LEU A 113 -46.69 14.68 -18.57
N SER A 114 -47.48 15.62 -19.10
CA SER A 114 -48.75 15.28 -19.76
C SER A 114 -48.49 14.45 -21.03
N VAL A 115 -47.45 14.77 -21.81
CA VAL A 115 -47.08 13.99 -23.00
C VAL A 115 -46.73 12.55 -22.64
N PHE A 116 -45.98 12.31 -21.56
CA PHE A 116 -45.70 10.95 -21.07
C PHE A 116 -46.95 10.19 -20.60
N LYS A 117 -48.02 10.88 -20.19
CA LYS A 117 -49.28 10.25 -19.80
C LYS A 117 -50.14 9.89 -21.02
N ASP A 118 -50.11 10.75 -22.04
CA ASP A 118 -50.97 10.65 -23.22
C ASP A 118 -50.44 9.67 -24.27
N GLY A 119 -49.17 9.25 -24.18
CA GLY A 119 -48.57 8.28 -25.09
C GLY A 119 -47.44 7.46 -24.48
N ASN A 120 -47.04 6.40 -25.18
CA ASN A 120 -45.92 5.55 -24.78
C ASN A 120 -44.59 6.13 -25.30
N PHE A 121 -44.12 7.20 -24.66
CA PHE A 121 -42.86 7.87 -25.00
C PHE A 121 -41.74 7.52 -24.02
N ASP A 122 -40.53 7.50 -24.57
CA ASP A 122 -39.27 7.34 -23.84
C ASP A 122 -38.58 8.68 -23.63
N VAL A 123 -38.73 9.58 -24.61
CA VAL A 123 -38.13 10.90 -24.65
C VAL A 123 -39.22 11.93 -24.95
N VAL A 124 -39.26 13.03 -24.22
CA VAL A 124 -40.14 14.17 -24.50
C VAL A 124 -39.32 15.43 -24.70
N ILE A 125 -39.66 16.17 -25.75
CA ILE A 125 -38.97 17.39 -26.18
C ILE A 125 -39.91 18.58 -26.09
N SER A 126 -39.39 19.71 -25.61
CA SER A 126 -40.09 20.99 -25.58
C SER A 126 -39.42 22.05 -26.46
N GLY A 127 -40.15 23.13 -26.76
CA GLY A 127 -39.62 24.24 -27.55
C GLY A 127 -38.69 25.15 -26.75
N LEU A 128 -37.67 25.69 -27.41
CA LEU A 128 -36.68 26.61 -26.85
C LEU A 128 -36.99 28.07 -27.24
N ILE A 129 -36.81 28.98 -26.30
CA ILE A 129 -36.78 30.42 -26.50
C ILE A 129 -35.31 30.84 -26.36
N ARG A 130 -34.69 31.27 -27.46
CA ARG A 130 -33.28 31.65 -27.46
C ARG A 130 -33.12 33.12 -27.13
N HIS A 131 -32.27 33.41 -26.14
CA HIS A 131 -31.83 34.76 -25.78
C HIS A 131 -30.35 34.94 -26.15
N GLU A 132 -29.99 36.06 -26.77
CA GLU A 132 -28.61 36.44 -27.10
C GLU A 132 -28.12 37.64 -26.26
N SER A 133 -29.01 38.30 -25.53
CA SER A 133 -28.70 39.32 -24.52
C SER A 133 -29.68 39.23 -23.34
N LEU A 134 -29.31 39.78 -22.18
CA LEU A 134 -30.16 39.76 -20.98
C LEU A 134 -31.48 40.54 -21.15
N ASP A 135 -31.52 41.48 -22.10
CA ASP A 135 -32.64 42.41 -22.27
C ASP A 135 -33.51 42.09 -23.50
N ASP A 136 -33.21 41.00 -24.25
CA ASP A 136 -33.99 40.68 -25.44
C ASP A 136 -35.30 39.94 -25.10
N PRO A 137 -36.33 40.05 -25.97
CA PRO A 137 -37.62 39.39 -25.74
C PRO A 137 -37.59 37.86 -25.95
N GLY A 138 -36.44 37.29 -26.34
CA GLY A 138 -36.30 35.89 -26.73
C GLY A 138 -36.87 35.57 -28.12
N ILE A 139 -36.25 34.62 -28.81
CA ILE A 139 -36.68 34.14 -30.12
C ILE A 139 -37.14 32.68 -29.98
N PRO A 140 -38.44 32.38 -30.16
CA PRO A 140 -38.92 31.01 -30.21
C PRO A 140 -38.30 30.26 -31.40
N LEU A 141 -37.54 29.21 -31.12
CA LEU A 141 -36.93 28.36 -32.14
C LEU A 141 -37.94 27.35 -32.70
N SER A 142 -37.70 26.81 -33.89
CA SER A 142 -38.61 25.84 -34.49
C SER A 142 -38.65 24.54 -33.69
N ILE A 143 -39.85 24.04 -33.40
CA ILE A 143 -40.07 22.73 -32.78
C ILE A 143 -40.13 21.67 -33.89
N PRO A 144 -39.34 20.59 -33.83
CA PRO A 144 -39.42 19.53 -34.83
C PRO A 144 -40.79 18.84 -34.78
N THR A 145 -41.30 18.36 -35.92
CA THR A 145 -42.53 17.55 -35.98
C THR A 145 -42.22 16.05 -36.00
N THR A 146 -41.06 15.69 -36.54
CA THR A 146 -40.51 14.34 -36.64
C THR A 146 -39.01 14.43 -36.44
N LEU A 147 -38.40 13.37 -35.91
CA LEU A 147 -36.95 13.30 -35.70
C LEU A 147 -36.39 12.04 -36.35
N THR A 148 -35.28 12.22 -37.05
CA THR A 148 -34.48 11.16 -37.66
C THR A 148 -33.01 11.33 -37.26
N THR A 149 -32.24 10.25 -37.38
CA THR A 149 -30.80 10.27 -37.09
C THR A 149 -30.07 11.31 -37.96
N HIS A 150 -30.49 11.46 -39.22
CA HIS A 150 -29.94 12.39 -40.20
C HIS A 150 -30.05 13.87 -39.78
N ASP A 151 -31.10 14.24 -39.03
CA ASP A 151 -31.25 15.61 -38.51
C ASP A 151 -30.09 16.01 -37.58
N PHE A 152 -29.53 15.04 -36.87
CA PHE A 152 -28.43 15.20 -35.93
C PHE A 152 -27.06 14.95 -36.57
N LEU A 153 -26.97 14.25 -37.70
CA LEU A 153 -25.69 14.00 -38.40
C LEU A 153 -25.09 15.28 -38.96
N ILE A 154 -25.90 16.18 -39.55
CA ILE A 154 -25.43 17.46 -40.08
C ILE A 154 -25.54 18.58 -39.04
N GLY A 155 -26.71 18.70 -38.40
CA GLY A 155 -27.08 19.84 -37.58
C GLY A 155 -27.61 19.43 -36.21
N ASN A 156 -28.54 20.25 -35.70
CA ASN A 156 -29.32 19.93 -34.51
C ASN A 156 -30.68 20.61 -34.69
N PRO A 157 -31.81 19.88 -34.69
CA PRO A 157 -33.16 20.43 -34.85
C PRO A 157 -33.69 21.10 -33.56
N HIS A 158 -32.84 21.90 -32.92
CA HIS A 158 -33.12 22.64 -31.67
C HIS A 158 -33.47 21.72 -30.48
N VAL A 159 -32.77 20.62 -30.35
CA VAL A 159 -32.83 19.70 -29.20
C VAL A 159 -31.53 19.84 -28.41
N GLN A 160 -31.62 20.29 -27.17
CA GLN A 160 -30.52 20.53 -26.25
C GLN A 160 -30.76 19.78 -24.93
N GLY A 161 -29.84 19.87 -23.97
CA GLY A 161 -30.05 19.29 -22.63
C GLY A 161 -31.32 19.85 -21.98
N SER A 162 -31.41 21.17 -21.86
CA SER A 162 -32.47 21.87 -21.11
C SER A 162 -33.91 21.65 -21.59
N ASN A 163 -34.15 21.11 -22.79
CA ASN A 163 -35.50 20.81 -23.30
C ASN A 163 -35.78 19.31 -23.46
N LEU A 164 -34.97 18.44 -22.84
CA LEU A 164 -35.11 16.99 -22.87
C LEU A 164 -35.58 16.41 -21.52
N LEU A 165 -36.62 15.59 -21.59
CA LEU A 165 -36.99 14.64 -20.54
C LEU A 165 -36.87 13.21 -21.08
N ILE A 166 -36.17 12.34 -20.36
CA ILE A 166 -35.84 10.98 -20.80
C ILE A 166 -36.16 9.99 -19.69
N ARG A 167 -36.83 8.89 -20.02
CA ARG A 167 -37.00 7.76 -19.09
C ARG A 167 -35.63 7.19 -18.73
N LEU A 168 -35.35 7.01 -17.44
CA LEU A 168 -34.02 6.64 -16.95
C LEU A 168 -33.55 5.29 -17.53
N SER A 169 -34.44 4.30 -17.66
CA SER A 169 -34.11 3.03 -18.34
C SER A 169 -33.64 3.24 -19.77
N SER A 170 -34.33 4.07 -20.55
CA SER A 170 -33.99 4.37 -21.95
C SER A 170 -32.68 5.17 -22.04
N PHE A 171 -32.43 6.06 -21.07
CA PHE A 171 -31.18 6.81 -20.96
C PHE A 171 -29.97 5.91 -20.65
N LEU A 172 -30.15 4.91 -19.79
CA LEU A 172 -29.11 3.93 -19.48
C LEU A 172 -28.89 2.96 -20.65
N GLU A 173 -29.96 2.43 -21.26
CA GLU A 173 -29.90 1.48 -22.37
C GLU A 173 -29.18 2.05 -23.60
N CYS A 174 -29.36 3.34 -23.92
CA CYS A 174 -28.67 3.93 -25.05
C CYS A 174 -27.19 4.21 -24.80
N GLY A 175 -26.67 4.04 -23.57
CA GLY A 175 -25.27 4.27 -23.21
C GLY A 175 -25.02 5.41 -22.21
N GLY A 176 -26.01 6.27 -21.92
CA GLY A 176 -25.79 7.54 -21.22
C GLY A 176 -25.13 8.57 -22.14
N PHE A 177 -24.20 9.39 -21.66
CA PHE A 177 -23.39 10.27 -22.53
C PHE A 177 -22.05 9.64 -22.90
N ASP A 178 -21.55 9.92 -24.11
CA ASP A 178 -20.18 9.57 -24.49
C ASP A 178 -19.18 10.54 -23.86
N GLU A 179 -18.31 10.02 -22.98
CA GLU A 179 -17.34 10.79 -22.23
C GLU A 179 -16.12 11.22 -23.05
N ASN A 180 -15.93 10.65 -24.23
CA ASN A 180 -14.93 11.12 -25.18
C ASN A 180 -15.37 12.41 -25.91
N LEU A 181 -16.68 12.68 -25.97
CA LEU A 181 -17.22 13.87 -26.61
C LEU A 181 -17.26 15.06 -25.63
N CYS A 182 -16.36 16.02 -25.83
CA CYS A 182 -16.34 17.27 -25.05
C CYS A 182 -17.34 18.34 -25.54
N SER A 183 -17.93 18.16 -26.72
CA SER A 183 -19.06 18.94 -27.23
C SER A 183 -19.87 18.08 -28.21
N THR A 184 -21.02 18.57 -28.69
CA THR A 184 -21.97 17.80 -29.55
C THR A 184 -22.56 16.56 -28.87
N THR A 185 -22.58 16.57 -27.54
CA THR A 185 -23.05 15.49 -26.67
C THR A 185 -24.56 15.24 -26.80
N ASP A 186 -25.33 16.32 -26.97
CA ASP A 186 -26.76 16.33 -27.28
C ASP A 186 -27.09 15.58 -28.59
N ARG A 187 -26.32 15.87 -29.65
CA ARG A 187 -26.48 15.22 -30.97
C ARG A 187 -26.19 13.73 -30.89
N ASP A 188 -25.08 13.36 -30.27
CA ASP A 188 -24.67 11.95 -30.08
C ASP A 188 -25.72 11.16 -29.27
N LEU A 189 -26.21 11.73 -28.17
CA LEU A 189 -27.27 11.13 -27.36
C LEU A 189 -28.54 10.90 -28.18
N CYS A 190 -29.00 11.91 -28.93
CA CYS A 190 -30.22 11.79 -29.73
C CYS A 190 -30.08 10.75 -30.85
N ILE A 191 -28.92 10.68 -31.52
CA ILE A 191 -28.64 9.64 -32.52
C ILE A 191 -28.75 8.26 -31.90
N ARG A 192 -28.14 8.02 -30.73
CA ARG A 192 -28.18 6.71 -30.05
C ARG A 192 -29.59 6.35 -29.58
N LEU A 193 -30.36 7.30 -29.05
CA LEU A 193 -31.76 7.09 -28.67
C LEU A 193 -32.63 6.68 -29.89
N LEU A 194 -32.46 7.36 -31.02
CA LEU A 194 -33.18 7.04 -32.27
C LEU A 194 -32.75 5.69 -32.84
N ASN A 195 -31.44 5.40 -32.86
CA ASN A 195 -30.87 4.13 -33.32
C ASN A 195 -31.38 2.93 -32.50
N SER A 196 -31.62 3.13 -31.21
CA SER A 196 -32.19 2.14 -30.29
C SER A 196 -33.69 1.89 -30.50
N GLY A 197 -34.37 2.69 -31.33
CA GLY A 197 -35.80 2.56 -31.63
C GLY A 197 -36.74 3.13 -30.57
N PHE A 198 -36.26 4.06 -29.73
CA PHE A 198 -37.09 4.69 -28.69
C PHE A 198 -38.08 5.71 -29.24
N ASN A 199 -39.21 5.88 -28.55
CA ASN A 199 -40.29 6.75 -28.99
C ASN A 199 -40.13 8.18 -28.47
N PHE A 200 -40.27 9.16 -29.36
CA PHE A 200 -40.16 10.59 -29.06
C PHE A 200 -41.54 11.28 -29.04
N GLY A 201 -41.83 11.99 -27.97
CA GLY A 201 -42.99 12.85 -27.80
C GLY A 201 -42.60 14.33 -27.84
N ILE A 202 -43.52 15.18 -28.29
CA ILE A 202 -43.26 16.61 -28.50
C ILE A 202 -44.37 17.42 -27.83
N THR A 203 -44.01 18.37 -26.96
CA THR A 203 -44.99 19.16 -26.20
C THR A 203 -45.70 20.23 -27.05
N ASN A 204 -45.10 20.64 -28.16
CA ASN A 204 -45.54 21.79 -28.98
C ASN A 204 -45.59 23.14 -28.22
N HIS A 205 -44.91 23.24 -27.07
CA HIS A 205 -44.86 24.46 -26.27
C HIS A 205 -43.42 24.93 -26.04
N HIS A 206 -43.18 26.23 -26.24
CA HIS A 206 -41.94 26.90 -25.87
C HIS A 206 -41.93 27.18 -24.37
N THR A 207 -41.14 26.41 -23.61
CA THR A 207 -41.14 26.43 -22.13
C THR A 207 -39.75 26.50 -21.51
N VAL A 208 -38.72 26.65 -22.34
CA VAL A 208 -37.32 26.67 -21.91
C VAL A 208 -36.66 27.93 -22.45
N HIS A 209 -36.07 28.72 -21.56
CA HIS A 209 -35.28 29.90 -21.89
C HIS A 209 -33.81 29.51 -21.96
N HIS A 210 -33.25 29.55 -23.18
CA HIS A 210 -31.85 29.22 -23.45
C HIS A 210 -31.01 30.49 -23.64
N TRP A 211 -30.07 30.72 -22.70
CA TRP A 211 -29.31 31.99 -22.61
C TRP A 211 -27.96 31.92 -23.34
N ALA A 212 -28.01 32.17 -24.64
CA ALA A 212 -26.87 32.13 -25.56
C ALA A 212 -25.98 33.38 -25.54
N LEU A 213 -25.59 33.88 -24.36
CA LEU A 213 -24.89 35.16 -24.17
C LEU A 213 -23.43 35.17 -24.72
N PRO A 214 -23.00 36.19 -25.49
CA PRO A 214 -21.62 36.33 -25.98
C PRO A 214 -20.56 36.47 -24.88
N GLY A 215 -19.35 35.93 -25.11
CA GLY A 215 -18.17 36.21 -24.26
C GLY A 215 -18.06 35.41 -22.96
N LYS A 216 -18.96 34.44 -22.71
CA LYS A 216 -18.95 33.57 -21.52
C LYS A 216 -18.13 32.27 -21.68
N ASN A 217 -17.17 32.19 -22.61
CA ASN A 217 -16.39 30.98 -22.90
C ASN A 217 -17.28 29.73 -23.13
N ARG A 218 -18.24 29.83 -24.05
CA ARG A 218 -19.20 28.77 -24.31
C ARG A 218 -18.54 27.63 -25.07
N LEU A 219 -19.01 26.40 -24.83
CA LEU A 219 -18.62 25.21 -25.60
C LEU A 219 -18.91 25.37 -27.11
N SER A 220 -19.85 26.24 -27.48
CA SER A 220 -20.27 26.50 -28.86
C SER A 220 -19.64 27.74 -29.50
N ASP A 221 -18.73 28.44 -28.81
CA ASP A 221 -18.10 29.65 -29.34
C ASP A 221 -17.27 29.35 -30.61
N PRO A 222 -17.39 30.15 -31.69
CA PRO A 222 -16.62 29.94 -32.92
C PRO A 222 -15.10 29.97 -32.66
N GLY A 223 -14.40 28.94 -33.15
CA GLY A 223 -12.95 28.77 -32.97
C GLY A 223 -12.52 28.12 -31.65
N SER A 224 -13.45 27.74 -30.77
CA SER A 224 -13.12 27.05 -29.51
C SER A 224 -12.40 25.71 -29.76
N SER A 225 -11.33 25.46 -29.00
CA SER A 225 -10.56 24.21 -29.05
C SER A 225 -11.42 23.00 -28.71
N GLN A 226 -12.25 23.11 -27.68
CA GLN A 226 -13.20 22.06 -27.26
C GLN A 226 -14.25 21.79 -28.35
N LYS A 227 -14.72 22.84 -29.04
CA LYS A 227 -15.63 22.65 -30.17
C LYS A 227 -14.98 21.92 -31.33
N LYS A 228 -13.72 22.24 -31.63
CA LYS A 228 -12.93 21.57 -32.67
C LYS A 228 -12.72 20.10 -32.34
N ILE A 229 -12.25 19.78 -31.14
CA ILE A 229 -12.05 18.39 -30.70
C ILE A 229 -13.37 17.62 -30.77
N GLY A 230 -14.46 18.17 -30.20
CA GLY A 230 -15.75 17.49 -30.21
C GLY A 230 -16.33 17.27 -31.61
N LEU A 231 -16.16 18.21 -32.55
CA LEU A 231 -16.57 18.00 -33.94
C LEU A 231 -15.75 16.93 -34.65
N ILE A 232 -14.44 16.85 -34.41
CA ILE A 232 -13.59 15.80 -35.00
C ILE A 232 -13.98 14.44 -34.42
N SER A 233 -14.12 14.31 -33.10
CA SER A 233 -14.54 13.06 -32.44
C SER A 233 -15.94 12.63 -32.88
N PHE A 234 -16.89 13.56 -33.00
CA PHE A 234 -18.23 13.27 -33.52
C PHE A 234 -18.19 12.81 -34.97
N TYR A 235 -17.37 13.46 -35.82
CA TYR A 235 -17.21 13.05 -37.20
C TYR A 235 -16.57 11.66 -37.31
N SER A 236 -15.47 11.42 -36.59
CA SER A 236 -14.81 10.10 -36.48
C SER A 236 -15.78 8.99 -36.07
N LYS A 237 -16.72 9.27 -35.15
CA LYS A 237 -17.72 8.30 -34.70
C LYS A 237 -18.80 7.99 -35.75
N TYR A 238 -19.20 8.97 -36.56
CA TYR A 238 -20.42 8.89 -37.38
C TYR A 238 -20.21 9.03 -38.89
N HIS A 239 -19.01 9.34 -39.39
CA HIS A 239 -18.81 9.58 -40.83
C HIS A 239 -19.22 8.38 -41.68
N ASN A 240 -19.09 7.15 -41.17
CA ASN A 240 -19.45 5.95 -41.91
C ASN A 240 -20.94 5.82 -42.16
N ILE A 241 -21.81 6.43 -41.35
CA ILE A 241 -23.25 6.39 -41.57
C ILE A 241 -23.76 7.66 -42.28
N MET A 242 -22.88 8.60 -42.61
CA MET A 242 -23.19 9.79 -43.39
C MET A 242 -23.05 9.51 -44.89
N THR A 243 -24.02 9.96 -45.67
CA THR A 243 -23.88 10.08 -47.13
C THR A 243 -22.80 11.12 -47.48
N GLU A 244 -22.22 11.04 -48.68
CA GLU A 244 -21.24 12.04 -49.16
C GLU A 244 -21.78 13.48 -49.10
N LYS A 245 -23.08 13.65 -49.36
CA LYS A 245 -23.76 14.94 -49.22
C LYS A 245 -23.78 15.43 -47.77
N GLU A 246 -24.04 14.54 -46.82
CA GLU A 246 -24.05 14.87 -45.39
C GLU A 246 -22.66 15.20 -44.87
N LYS A 247 -21.62 14.46 -45.28
CA LYS A 247 -20.21 14.77 -44.97
C LYS A 247 -19.83 16.17 -45.44
N ALA A 248 -20.20 16.52 -46.68
CA ALA A 248 -19.97 17.85 -47.24
C ALA A 248 -20.72 18.94 -46.46
N LEU A 249 -22.00 18.73 -46.15
CA LEU A 249 -22.81 19.68 -45.38
C LEU A 249 -22.31 19.83 -43.94
N PHE A 250 -21.87 18.76 -43.28
CA PHE A 250 -21.27 18.79 -41.95
C PHE A 250 -20.01 19.65 -41.94
N THR A 251 -19.10 19.41 -42.88
CA THR A 251 -17.84 20.15 -43.02
C THR A 251 -18.07 21.62 -43.34
N GLN A 252 -19.01 21.90 -44.26
CA GLN A 252 -19.41 23.27 -44.60
C GLN A 252 -19.98 24.00 -43.37
N ARG A 253 -20.85 23.33 -42.61
CA ARG A 253 -21.47 23.89 -41.40
C ARG A 253 -20.42 24.17 -40.32
N ALA A 254 -19.46 23.26 -40.12
CA ALA A 254 -18.34 23.45 -39.20
C ALA A 254 -17.53 24.71 -39.53
N LYS A 255 -17.25 24.93 -40.82
CA LYS A 255 -16.53 26.11 -41.31
C LYS A 255 -17.35 27.40 -41.17
N GLN A 256 -18.61 27.39 -41.57
CA GLN A 256 -19.45 28.61 -41.61
C GLN A 256 -19.86 29.09 -40.23
N ILE A 257 -20.32 28.19 -39.36
CA ILE A 257 -20.88 28.55 -38.05
C ILE A 257 -19.79 28.60 -36.99
N PHE A 258 -18.89 27.63 -36.97
CA PHE A 258 -17.90 27.50 -35.90
C PHE A 258 -16.49 27.92 -36.30
N LYS A 259 -16.27 28.36 -37.56
CA LYS A 259 -14.94 28.77 -38.07
C LYS A 259 -13.87 27.68 -37.93
N ILE A 260 -14.28 26.41 -38.05
CA ILE A 260 -13.39 25.24 -37.94
C ILE A 260 -13.33 24.54 -39.30
N GLU A 261 -12.13 24.39 -39.84
CA GLU A 261 -11.89 23.55 -41.02
C GLU A 261 -11.59 22.12 -40.58
N LEU A 262 -12.39 21.18 -41.08
CA LEU A 262 -12.16 19.75 -40.94
C LEU A 262 -11.62 19.23 -42.28
N ASN A 263 -10.53 18.49 -42.24
CA ASN A 263 -10.02 17.72 -43.38
C ASN A 263 -10.02 16.23 -43.03
N GLU A 264 -10.06 15.33 -44.01
CA GLU A 264 -10.09 13.88 -43.75
C GLU A 264 -8.89 13.40 -42.90
N ASN A 265 -7.73 14.06 -43.05
CA ASN A 265 -6.53 13.82 -42.24
C ASN A 265 -6.60 14.40 -40.81
N SER A 266 -7.64 15.18 -40.47
CA SER A 266 -7.86 15.73 -39.11
C SER A 266 -8.14 14.63 -38.10
N CYS A 267 -8.75 13.52 -38.55
CA CYS A 267 -9.08 12.38 -37.70
C CYS A 267 -7.86 11.57 -37.25
N GLN A 268 -6.73 11.66 -37.97
CA GLN A 268 -5.50 10.93 -37.63
C GLN A 268 -4.58 11.69 -36.64
N LYS A 269 -4.81 12.99 -36.43
CA LYS A 269 -3.91 13.90 -35.67
C LYS A 269 -4.47 14.41 -34.34
N ILE A 270 -5.28 13.61 -33.64
CA ILE A 270 -5.62 13.90 -32.24
C ILE A 270 -4.68 13.07 -31.35
N THR A 271 -3.44 13.53 -31.21
CA THR A 271 -2.55 13.10 -30.14
C THR A 271 -2.39 14.27 -29.18
N ASN A 272 -2.55 14.02 -27.88
CA ASN A 272 -2.13 14.98 -26.85
C ASN A 272 -0.62 15.19 -26.98
N PRO A 273 -0.11 16.44 -26.99
CA PRO A 273 1.32 16.70 -27.08
C PRO A 273 1.96 16.48 -25.70
N CYS A 274 2.30 15.24 -25.39
CA CYS A 274 3.28 14.89 -24.37
C CYS A 274 4.20 13.81 -24.93
N GLN A 275 5.08 14.19 -25.85
CA GLN A 275 6.28 13.42 -26.18
C GLN A 275 7.48 14.27 -25.80
N ASN A 276 8.07 13.94 -24.64
CA ASN A 276 9.48 14.22 -24.41
C ASN A 276 10.24 13.04 -24.97
N ASP A 277 10.82 13.22 -26.15
CA ASP A 277 11.82 12.33 -26.72
C ASP A 277 13.07 12.37 -25.83
N ASN A 278 13.15 11.42 -24.90
CA ASN A 278 14.41 11.00 -24.35
C ASN A 278 14.69 9.61 -24.91
N GLU A 279 15.41 9.58 -26.03
CA GLU A 279 16.12 8.39 -26.50
C GLU A 279 17.04 7.89 -25.37
N ILE A 280 16.59 6.88 -24.62
CA ILE A 280 17.49 6.08 -23.78
C ILE A 280 18.12 5.05 -24.70
N THR A 281 19.14 5.48 -25.44
CA THR A 281 20.12 4.60 -26.05
C THR A 281 21.04 4.09 -24.94
N GLY A 282 20.77 2.89 -24.45
CA GLY A 282 21.56 2.28 -23.39
C GLY A 282 21.24 0.81 -23.20
N THR A 283 21.45 -0.01 -24.22
CA THR A 283 21.56 -1.47 -24.03
C THR A 283 23.02 -1.81 -23.78
N ASP A 284 23.43 -1.72 -22.50
CA ASP A 284 24.62 -2.45 -22.07
C ASP A 284 24.34 -3.94 -22.25
N LYS A 285 24.92 -4.50 -23.31
CA LYS A 285 24.99 -5.96 -23.53
C LYS A 285 25.87 -6.57 -22.46
N LEU A 286 25.30 -6.77 -21.27
CA LEU A 286 25.82 -7.71 -20.29
C LEU A 286 25.66 -9.11 -20.89
N ASN A 287 26.72 -9.64 -21.47
CA ASN A 287 26.79 -11.06 -21.84
C ASN A 287 26.58 -11.91 -20.57
N PRO A 288 25.48 -12.68 -20.45
CA PRO A 288 25.26 -13.51 -19.28
C PRO A 288 26.12 -14.78 -19.43
N SER A 289 27.22 -14.86 -18.68
CA SER A 289 27.98 -16.09 -18.51
C SER A 289 27.33 -16.95 -17.43
N GLY A 290 26.33 -17.76 -17.82
CA GLY A 290 25.77 -18.86 -17.02
C GLY A 290 24.26 -19.02 -17.16
N TYR A 291 23.80 -20.19 -17.62
CA TYR A 291 22.39 -20.56 -17.64
C TYR A 291 21.87 -20.77 -16.21
N THR A 292 20.73 -20.17 -15.85
CA THR A 292 20.04 -20.44 -14.58
C THR A 292 19.06 -21.61 -14.78
N PRO A 293 19.04 -22.63 -13.89
CA PRO A 293 18.05 -23.70 -13.98
C PRO A 293 16.61 -23.16 -13.98
N LEU A 294 15.71 -23.80 -14.72
CA LEU A 294 14.35 -23.32 -14.95
C LEU A 294 13.29 -24.33 -14.50
N LEU A 295 12.43 -23.94 -13.57
CA LEU A 295 11.26 -24.73 -13.16
C LEU A 295 10.01 -24.09 -13.74
N ILE A 296 9.27 -24.79 -14.59
CA ILE A 296 8.03 -24.28 -15.21
C ILE A 296 6.85 -25.00 -14.58
N GLY A 297 5.83 -24.27 -14.14
CA GLY A 297 4.67 -24.84 -13.47
C GLY A 297 3.36 -24.38 -14.06
N PHE A 298 2.45 -25.30 -14.37
CA PHE A 298 1.07 -24.96 -14.75
C PHE A 298 0.09 -26.06 -14.31
N THR A 299 -1.19 -25.68 -14.24
CA THR A 299 -2.29 -26.60 -13.94
C THR A 299 -3.06 -26.89 -15.22
N ALA A 300 -3.26 -28.16 -15.54
CA ALA A 300 -4.01 -28.56 -16.74
C ALA A 300 -5.52 -28.53 -16.47
N SER A 301 -6.23 -27.62 -17.14
CA SER A 301 -7.70 -27.53 -17.15
C SER A 301 -8.31 -28.35 -18.29
N SER A 302 -7.58 -28.49 -19.41
CA SER A 302 -7.97 -29.28 -20.59
C SER A 302 -6.76 -29.98 -21.20
N THR A 303 -6.96 -31.22 -21.68
CA THR A 303 -5.92 -31.96 -22.41
C THR A 303 -5.42 -31.21 -23.65
N ILE A 304 -6.30 -30.48 -24.34
CA ILE A 304 -5.95 -29.71 -25.55
C ILE A 304 -5.05 -28.53 -25.20
N LEU A 305 -5.41 -27.75 -24.18
CA LEU A 305 -4.65 -26.60 -23.70
C LEU A 305 -3.28 -27.02 -23.17
N ALA A 306 -3.24 -28.06 -22.34
CA ALA A 306 -2.01 -28.61 -21.81
C ALA A 306 -1.06 -29.08 -22.93
N CYS A 307 -1.56 -29.82 -23.94
CA CYS A 307 -0.74 -30.24 -25.07
C CYS A 307 -0.23 -29.05 -25.90
N ARG A 308 -1.08 -28.03 -26.12
CA ARG A 308 -0.70 -26.82 -26.87
C ARG A 308 0.45 -26.08 -26.19
N LEU A 309 0.38 -25.89 -24.87
CA LEU A 309 1.47 -25.25 -24.12
C LEU A 309 2.74 -26.13 -24.11
N LEU A 310 2.61 -27.45 -23.99
CA LEU A 310 3.76 -28.37 -24.04
C LEU A 310 4.46 -28.38 -25.40
N ASP A 311 3.70 -28.33 -26.51
CA ASP A 311 4.26 -28.23 -27.87
C ASP A 311 5.11 -26.95 -28.01
N GLU A 312 4.65 -25.82 -27.47
CA GLU A 312 5.40 -24.56 -27.49
C GLU A 312 6.60 -24.54 -26.55
N LEU A 313 6.46 -25.14 -25.36
CA LEU A 313 7.57 -25.30 -24.42
C LEU A 313 8.68 -26.19 -24.98
N GLU A 314 8.34 -27.27 -25.70
CA GLU A 314 9.32 -28.10 -26.39
C GLU A 314 10.10 -27.31 -27.44
N CYS A 315 9.43 -26.44 -28.20
CA CYS A 315 10.09 -25.55 -29.15
C CYS A 315 10.98 -24.52 -28.44
N PHE A 316 10.47 -23.87 -27.40
CA PHE A 316 11.17 -22.84 -26.62
C PHE A 316 12.42 -23.39 -25.92
N LEU A 317 12.39 -24.65 -25.46
CA LEU A 317 13.47 -25.31 -24.73
C LEU A 317 14.44 -26.10 -25.62
N LYS A 318 14.22 -26.17 -26.94
CA LYS A 318 14.97 -27.03 -27.87
C LYS A 318 16.50 -26.88 -27.82
N ASN A 319 16.99 -25.69 -27.50
CA ASN A 319 18.43 -25.38 -27.39
C ASN A 319 18.89 -25.12 -25.94
N PHE A 320 18.06 -25.45 -24.94
CA PHE A 320 18.37 -25.26 -23.53
C PHE A 320 18.89 -26.57 -22.93
N ASP A 321 20.22 -26.68 -22.84
CA ASP A 321 20.87 -27.91 -22.39
C ASP A 321 20.58 -28.17 -20.90
N LYS A 322 19.96 -29.33 -20.66
CA LYS A 322 19.61 -30.01 -19.40
C LYS A 322 19.82 -29.24 -18.08
N ASP A 323 18.91 -28.34 -17.74
CA ASP A 323 18.61 -27.93 -16.35
C ASP A 323 17.21 -27.30 -16.26
N HIS A 324 16.22 -27.94 -16.91
CA HIS A 324 14.81 -27.55 -16.80
C HIS A 324 13.97 -28.68 -16.19
N CYS A 325 12.85 -28.33 -15.54
CA CYS A 325 11.83 -29.26 -15.11
C CYS A 325 10.45 -28.61 -15.27
N ILE A 326 9.48 -29.36 -15.78
CA ILE A 326 8.10 -28.90 -15.95
C ILE A 326 7.22 -29.65 -14.95
N VAL A 327 6.58 -28.92 -14.03
CA VAL A 327 5.63 -29.44 -13.06
C VAL A 327 4.21 -29.20 -13.58
N LEU A 328 3.48 -30.29 -13.82
CA LEU A 328 2.10 -30.26 -14.31
C LEU A 328 1.18 -30.83 -13.24
N CYS A 329 0.26 -30.02 -12.74
CA CYS A 329 -0.81 -30.49 -11.84
C CYS A 329 -2.05 -30.82 -12.66
N ASP A 330 -2.53 -32.05 -12.55
CA ASP A 330 -3.71 -32.50 -13.29
C ASP A 330 -5.01 -32.09 -12.58
N ASN A 331 -5.80 -31.25 -13.24
CA ASN A 331 -7.16 -30.89 -12.82
C ASN A 331 -8.21 -31.29 -13.88
N CYS A 332 -7.83 -32.10 -14.87
CA CYS A 332 -8.64 -32.46 -16.01
C CYS A 332 -9.03 -33.96 -15.95
N PRO A 333 -10.33 -34.32 -15.88
CA PRO A 333 -10.74 -35.73 -15.77
C PRO A 333 -10.27 -36.64 -16.92
N SER A 334 -9.93 -36.07 -18.08
CA SER A 334 -9.54 -36.80 -19.30
C SER A 334 -8.03 -36.85 -19.54
N LEU A 335 -7.20 -36.21 -18.72
CA LEU A 335 -5.76 -36.17 -18.95
C LEU A 335 -5.13 -37.51 -18.53
N LYS A 336 -4.42 -38.15 -19.46
CA LYS A 336 -3.72 -39.42 -19.20
C LYS A 336 -2.22 -39.18 -19.15
N SER A 337 -1.67 -39.24 -17.93
CA SER A 337 -0.24 -38.98 -17.68
C SER A 337 0.68 -39.81 -18.59
N ASP A 338 0.38 -41.10 -18.77
CA ASP A 338 1.19 -42.00 -19.62
C ASP A 338 1.24 -41.60 -21.10
N GLU A 339 0.15 -41.03 -21.63
CA GLU A 339 0.10 -40.55 -23.01
C GLU A 339 0.92 -39.26 -23.17
N ILE A 340 0.87 -38.36 -22.17
CA ILE A 340 1.68 -37.13 -22.15
C ILE A 340 3.18 -37.45 -22.07
N TYR A 341 3.60 -38.36 -21.17
CA TYR A 341 5.00 -38.77 -21.08
C TYR A 341 5.53 -39.38 -22.39
N LYS A 342 4.69 -40.15 -23.11
CA LYS A 342 5.05 -40.73 -24.41
C LYS A 342 5.14 -39.68 -25.52
N LYS A 343 4.28 -38.66 -25.50
CA LYS A 343 4.26 -37.60 -26.52
C LYS A 343 5.46 -36.65 -26.40
N TYR A 344 5.93 -36.38 -25.18
CA TYR A 344 6.99 -35.40 -24.91
C TYR A 344 8.22 -35.99 -24.20
N PRO A 345 8.94 -36.95 -24.82
CA PRO A 345 10.09 -37.61 -24.19
C PRO A 345 11.32 -36.69 -24.03
N SER A 346 11.34 -35.57 -24.76
CA SER A 346 12.40 -34.54 -24.73
C SER A 346 12.29 -33.62 -23.49
N LEU A 347 11.09 -33.50 -22.91
CA LEU A 347 10.80 -32.62 -21.79
C LEU A 347 10.96 -33.35 -20.45
N ASN A 348 11.64 -32.71 -19.49
CA ASN A 348 11.73 -33.23 -18.13
C ASN A 348 10.43 -32.94 -17.34
N LEU A 349 9.40 -33.76 -17.57
CA LEU A 349 8.07 -33.59 -17.02
C LEU A 349 7.91 -34.28 -15.65
N LYS A 350 7.21 -33.62 -14.73
CA LYS A 350 6.71 -34.18 -13.48
C LYS A 350 5.22 -33.91 -13.37
N ILE A 351 4.42 -34.93 -13.64
CA ILE A 351 2.96 -34.87 -13.58
C ILE A 351 2.48 -35.36 -12.21
N PHE A 352 1.66 -34.55 -11.54
CA PHE A 352 0.92 -34.93 -10.34
C PHE A 352 -0.53 -35.22 -10.71
N SER A 353 -0.93 -36.48 -10.63
CA SER A 353 -2.28 -36.92 -11.00
C SER A 353 -3.33 -36.44 -10.00
N LYS A 354 -4.59 -36.41 -10.42
CA LYS A 354 -5.71 -36.04 -9.56
C LYS A 354 -5.82 -36.92 -8.31
N GLU A 355 -5.53 -38.21 -8.41
CA GLU A 355 -5.57 -39.15 -7.28
C GLU A 355 -4.48 -38.82 -6.25
N LYS A 356 -3.28 -38.46 -6.72
CA LYS A 356 -2.17 -38.05 -5.85
C LYS A 356 -2.50 -36.73 -5.14
N ILE A 357 -3.02 -35.75 -5.89
CA ILE A 357 -3.45 -34.46 -5.33
C ILE A 357 -4.53 -34.68 -4.26
N GLN A 358 -5.54 -35.49 -4.56
CA GLN A 358 -6.61 -35.79 -3.59
C GLN A 358 -6.07 -36.48 -2.34
N SER A 359 -5.16 -37.45 -2.50
CA SER A 359 -4.50 -38.11 -1.36
C SER A 359 -3.70 -37.12 -0.51
N ASP A 360 -3.04 -36.14 -1.11
CA ASP A 360 -2.28 -35.12 -0.38
C ASP A 360 -3.20 -34.13 0.35
N ILE A 361 -4.37 -33.80 -0.23
CA ILE A 361 -5.41 -33.02 0.44
C ILE A 361 -5.90 -33.77 1.68
N ASP A 362 -6.20 -35.06 1.56
CA ASP A 362 -6.77 -35.86 2.66
C ASP A 362 -5.75 -36.11 3.78
N CYS A 363 -4.45 -36.02 3.49
CA CYS A 363 -3.36 -36.07 4.47
C CYS A 363 -3.04 -34.69 5.10
N GLY A 364 -3.73 -33.62 4.71
CA GLY A 364 -3.48 -32.27 5.24
C GLY A 364 -2.22 -31.59 4.69
N SER A 365 -1.64 -32.07 3.58
CA SER A 365 -0.38 -31.55 3.03
C SER A 365 -0.43 -30.08 2.60
N PHE A 366 -1.62 -29.48 2.48
CA PHE A 366 -1.83 -28.09 2.07
C PHE A 366 -2.34 -27.18 3.20
N GLY A 367 -2.30 -27.65 4.46
CA GLY A 367 -2.74 -26.88 5.62
C GLY A 367 -4.26 -26.76 5.74
N ASP A 368 -4.70 -26.02 6.76
CA ASP A 368 -6.11 -25.98 7.19
C ASP A 368 -7.05 -25.26 6.21
N CYS A 369 -6.51 -24.50 5.25
CA CYS A 369 -7.31 -23.84 4.22
C CYS A 369 -8.05 -24.82 3.29
N PHE A 370 -7.72 -26.12 3.33
CA PHE A 370 -8.38 -27.20 2.58
C PHE A 370 -9.34 -28.08 3.40
N ASN A 371 -9.54 -27.77 4.70
CA ASN A 371 -10.39 -28.57 5.59
C ASN A 371 -11.90 -28.41 5.30
N GLU A 372 -12.32 -27.28 4.72
CA GLU A 372 -13.71 -27.07 4.33
C GLU A 372 -14.05 -27.82 3.04
N LYS A 373 -15.20 -28.53 3.03
CA LYS A 373 -15.60 -29.38 1.88
C LYS A 373 -15.62 -28.65 0.53
N ASN A 374 -15.85 -27.33 0.53
CA ASN A 374 -15.97 -26.54 -0.69
C ASN A 374 -14.69 -25.74 -1.04
N SER A 375 -13.71 -25.61 -0.13
CA SER A 375 -12.45 -24.91 -0.43
C SER A 375 -11.52 -25.73 -1.33
N LYS A 376 -11.82 -27.02 -1.52
CA LYS A 376 -11.08 -27.96 -2.37
C LYS A 376 -11.24 -27.72 -3.88
N ASN A 377 -12.24 -26.93 -4.31
CA ASN A 377 -12.57 -26.74 -5.73
C ASN A 377 -12.48 -25.26 -6.13
N GLY A 378 -11.44 -24.87 -6.87
CA GLY A 378 -11.31 -23.50 -7.39
C GLY A 378 -9.92 -23.16 -7.93
N ILE A 379 -9.80 -22.04 -8.64
CA ILE A 379 -8.53 -21.58 -9.25
C ILE A 379 -7.46 -21.33 -8.17
N SER A 380 -7.81 -20.65 -7.08
CA SER A 380 -6.89 -20.37 -5.96
C SER A 380 -6.42 -21.65 -5.26
N ALA A 381 -7.32 -22.60 -5.03
CA ALA A 381 -6.99 -23.93 -4.51
C ALA A 381 -6.00 -24.67 -5.43
N GLY A 382 -6.27 -24.72 -6.74
CA GLY A 382 -5.37 -25.30 -7.73
C GLY A 382 -4.01 -24.60 -7.77
N ARG A 383 -3.97 -23.28 -7.55
CA ARG A 383 -2.74 -22.51 -7.50
C ARG A 383 -1.93 -22.78 -6.23
N THR A 384 -2.56 -22.92 -5.06
CA THR A 384 -1.87 -23.31 -3.82
C THR A 384 -1.23 -24.69 -3.94
N ILE A 385 -1.92 -25.65 -4.57
CA ILE A 385 -1.39 -26.99 -4.86
C ILE A 385 -0.17 -26.89 -5.79
N LEU A 386 -0.27 -26.11 -6.86
CA LEU A 386 0.85 -25.90 -7.78
C LEU A 386 2.04 -25.23 -7.07
N HIS A 387 1.81 -24.19 -6.28
CA HIS A 387 2.85 -23.50 -5.49
C HIS A 387 3.54 -24.46 -4.51
N HIS A 388 2.77 -25.33 -3.86
CA HIS A 388 3.29 -26.36 -2.95
C HIS A 388 4.27 -27.30 -3.67
N TYR A 389 3.87 -27.89 -4.80
CA TYR A 389 4.76 -28.81 -5.54
C TYR A 389 5.94 -28.09 -6.17
N LEU A 390 5.77 -26.85 -6.66
CA LEU A 390 6.87 -26.03 -7.15
C LEU A 390 7.88 -25.71 -6.05
N TYR A 391 7.41 -25.40 -4.83
CA TYR A 391 8.28 -25.19 -3.69
C TYR A 391 9.09 -26.46 -3.38
N LEU A 392 8.44 -27.62 -3.26
CA LEU A 392 9.14 -28.89 -3.02
C LEU A 392 10.17 -29.18 -4.11
N LYS A 393 9.80 -28.98 -5.38
CA LYS A 393 10.70 -29.24 -6.50
C LYS A 393 11.87 -28.24 -6.57
N SER A 394 11.66 -26.99 -6.16
CA SER A 394 12.72 -25.99 -6.05
C SER A 394 13.82 -26.41 -5.07
N ARG A 395 13.50 -27.23 -4.05
CA ARG A 395 14.49 -27.76 -3.10
C ARG A 395 15.41 -28.80 -3.73
N GLU A 396 14.98 -29.42 -4.83
CA GLU A 396 15.77 -30.41 -5.56
C GLU A 396 16.66 -29.79 -6.66
N VAL A 397 16.37 -28.55 -7.06
CA VAL A 397 17.01 -27.83 -8.17
C VAL A 397 17.61 -26.50 -7.67
N PRO A 398 18.86 -26.50 -7.18
CA PRO A 398 19.49 -25.32 -6.60
C PRO A 398 19.56 -24.14 -7.57
N GLY A 399 19.25 -22.93 -7.08
CA GLY A 399 19.37 -21.70 -7.86
C GLY A 399 18.36 -21.54 -9.00
N CYS A 400 17.32 -22.38 -9.06
CA CYS A 400 16.32 -22.30 -10.12
C CYS A 400 15.50 -21.00 -10.07
N SER A 401 15.12 -20.51 -11.24
CA SER A 401 14.02 -19.55 -11.41
C SER A 401 12.75 -20.32 -11.72
N ILE A 402 11.62 -19.90 -11.15
CA ILE A 402 10.34 -20.58 -11.32
C ILE A 402 9.45 -19.74 -12.22
N TRP A 403 8.90 -20.33 -13.27
CA TRP A 403 7.96 -19.68 -14.18
C TRP A 403 6.59 -20.37 -14.09
N ILE A 404 5.61 -19.66 -13.54
CA ILE A 404 4.24 -20.12 -13.34
C ILE A 404 3.39 -19.60 -14.50
N LEU A 405 2.76 -20.52 -15.21
CA LEU A 405 1.92 -20.27 -16.38
C LEU A 405 0.50 -20.82 -16.18
N ASP A 406 -0.48 -20.21 -16.85
CA ASP A 406 -1.79 -20.83 -17.10
C ASP A 406 -1.73 -21.64 -18.40
N ASP A 407 -2.57 -22.67 -18.53
CA ASP A 407 -2.56 -23.57 -19.69
C ASP A 407 -3.17 -22.95 -20.96
N ASP A 408 -3.85 -21.80 -20.83
CA ASP A 408 -4.37 -21.00 -21.93
C ASP A 408 -3.36 -19.96 -22.47
N ILE A 409 -2.12 -19.96 -21.95
CA ILE A 409 -1.03 -19.11 -22.42
C ILE A 409 -0.37 -19.66 -23.69
N ARG A 410 0.08 -18.74 -24.54
CA ARG A 410 0.93 -18.94 -25.71
C ARG A 410 2.25 -18.21 -25.50
N LEU A 411 3.35 -18.80 -25.96
CA LEU A 411 4.70 -18.24 -25.90
C LEU A 411 4.97 -17.28 -27.07
N ASP A 412 3.99 -16.44 -27.37
CA ASP A 412 4.06 -15.29 -28.26
C ASP A 412 3.34 -14.10 -27.58
N PHE A 413 3.38 -12.91 -28.15
CA PHE A 413 2.63 -11.76 -27.65
C PHE A 413 2.25 -10.80 -28.78
N PHE A 414 1.22 -9.98 -28.56
CA PHE A 414 0.85 -8.94 -29.52
C PHE A 414 1.62 -7.64 -29.29
N ASP A 415 2.21 -7.10 -30.36
CA ASP A 415 2.76 -5.74 -30.39
C ASP A 415 1.66 -4.68 -30.48
N GLU A 416 2.03 -3.39 -30.52
CA GLU A 416 1.08 -2.27 -30.60
C GLU A 416 0.22 -2.32 -31.87
N SER A 417 0.69 -2.98 -32.94
CA SER A 417 -0.10 -3.20 -34.15
C SER A 417 -1.05 -4.40 -34.07
N GLY A 418 -1.01 -5.17 -32.97
CA GLY A 418 -1.80 -6.38 -32.78
C GLY A 418 -1.18 -7.63 -33.42
N MET A 419 0.06 -7.57 -33.89
CA MET A 419 0.73 -8.68 -34.58
C MET A 419 1.46 -9.59 -33.58
N PRO A 420 1.40 -10.93 -33.74
CA PRO A 420 2.05 -11.88 -32.84
C PRO A 420 3.57 -11.93 -33.06
N ILE A 421 4.33 -11.79 -31.97
CA ILE A 421 5.78 -11.93 -31.89
C ILE A 421 6.11 -13.12 -30.99
N VAL A 422 6.86 -14.09 -31.51
CA VAL A 422 7.28 -15.29 -30.77
C VAL A 422 8.31 -14.92 -29.70
N LEU A 423 8.12 -15.44 -28.48
CA LEU A 423 9.05 -15.23 -27.38
C LEU A 423 10.29 -16.12 -27.51
N THR A 424 11.49 -15.55 -27.36
CA THR A 424 12.74 -16.31 -27.45
C THR A 424 13.37 -16.55 -26.07
N MET A 425 14.22 -17.58 -25.97
CA MET A 425 14.99 -17.85 -24.75
C MET A 425 15.93 -16.69 -24.37
N SER A 426 16.43 -15.96 -25.38
CA SER A 426 17.27 -14.77 -25.15
C SER A 426 16.49 -13.67 -24.43
N ASP A 427 15.22 -13.44 -24.83
CA ASP A 427 14.34 -12.47 -24.18
C ASP A 427 14.10 -12.84 -22.72
N PHE A 428 13.82 -14.13 -22.46
CA PHE A 428 13.62 -14.65 -21.12
C PHE A 428 14.86 -14.49 -20.23
N GLN A 429 16.05 -14.81 -20.73
CA GLN A 429 17.29 -14.70 -19.97
C GLN A 429 17.68 -13.26 -19.65
N SER A 430 17.51 -12.35 -20.61
CA SER A 430 17.72 -10.92 -20.42
C SER A 430 16.83 -10.40 -19.28
N LEU A 431 15.56 -10.81 -19.27
CA LEU A 431 14.63 -10.46 -18.21
C LEU A 431 15.00 -11.05 -16.85
N ILE A 432 15.33 -12.34 -16.77
CA ILE A 432 15.75 -12.95 -15.49
C ILE A 432 16.95 -12.21 -14.91
N SER A 433 17.91 -11.83 -15.77
CA SER A 433 19.07 -11.04 -15.37
C SER A 433 18.65 -9.65 -14.84
N LYS A 434 17.71 -8.97 -15.51
CA LYS A 434 17.16 -7.69 -15.07
C LYS A 434 16.43 -7.81 -13.72
N LEU A 435 15.55 -8.79 -13.55
CA LEU A 435 14.80 -9.01 -12.30
C LEU A 435 15.74 -9.33 -11.13
N LYS A 436 16.80 -10.12 -11.37
CA LYS A 436 17.85 -10.38 -10.38
C LYS A 436 18.62 -9.11 -10.01
N HIS A 437 18.96 -8.27 -10.99
CA HIS A 437 19.62 -6.97 -10.75
C HIS A 437 18.74 -6.02 -9.93
N GLU A 438 17.43 -6.04 -10.16
CA GLU A 438 16.45 -5.26 -9.39
C GLU A 438 16.17 -5.86 -8.00
N ASN A 439 16.76 -7.01 -7.65
CA ASN A 439 16.50 -7.77 -6.42
C ASN A 439 15.02 -8.18 -6.26
N ALA A 440 14.32 -8.42 -7.37
CA ALA A 440 12.92 -8.83 -7.33
C ALA A 440 12.79 -10.27 -6.82
N SER A 441 11.88 -10.50 -5.88
CA SER A 441 11.49 -11.84 -5.43
C SER A 441 10.44 -12.45 -6.37
N ILE A 442 9.52 -11.59 -6.86
CA ILE A 442 8.42 -11.95 -7.76
C ILE A 442 8.37 -10.94 -8.92
N GLY A 443 8.39 -11.43 -10.15
CA GLY A 443 8.10 -10.67 -11.37
C GLY A 443 6.73 -11.05 -11.93
N VAL A 444 5.79 -10.12 -11.95
CA VAL A 444 4.44 -10.34 -12.49
C VAL A 444 4.44 -10.04 -13.99
N GLY A 445 4.37 -11.07 -14.82
CA GLY A 445 4.46 -10.94 -16.28
C GLY A 445 3.20 -10.32 -16.90
N LYS A 446 3.37 -9.71 -18.07
CA LYS A 446 2.26 -9.11 -18.83
C LYS A 446 1.50 -10.17 -19.63
N ILE A 447 0.22 -9.89 -19.86
CA ILE A 447 -0.66 -10.66 -20.72
C ILE A 447 -1.06 -9.80 -21.92
N THR A 448 -1.00 -10.36 -23.12
CA THR A 448 -1.57 -9.82 -24.36
C THR A 448 -2.68 -10.75 -24.89
N GLY A 449 -3.44 -10.34 -25.90
CA GLY A 449 -4.55 -11.14 -26.44
C GLY A 449 -5.81 -11.05 -25.58
N ASP A 450 -6.34 -12.21 -25.19
CA ASP A 450 -7.57 -12.26 -24.38
C ASP A 450 -7.30 -11.73 -22.96
N ALA A 451 -8.11 -10.76 -22.50
CA ALA A 451 -7.92 -10.21 -21.16
C ALA A 451 -8.10 -11.28 -20.06
N PRO A 452 -7.26 -11.33 -19.00
CA PRO A 452 -7.36 -12.29 -17.89
C PRO A 452 -8.54 -11.99 -16.93
N LEU A 453 -9.70 -11.62 -17.49
CA LEU A 453 -10.92 -11.21 -16.80
C LEU A 453 -12.09 -12.16 -17.10
N PRO A 454 -13.15 -12.19 -16.26
CA PRO A 454 -14.43 -12.79 -16.63
C PRO A 454 -14.95 -12.22 -17.94
N ILE A 455 -15.67 -13.01 -18.74
CA ILE A 455 -16.13 -12.61 -20.08
C ILE A 455 -16.99 -11.34 -20.02
N HIS A 456 -17.88 -11.29 -19.03
CA HIS A 456 -18.78 -10.16 -18.78
C HIS A 456 -18.08 -8.85 -18.41
N SER A 457 -16.75 -8.86 -18.21
CA SER A 457 -15.93 -7.66 -17.97
C SER A 457 -15.49 -6.93 -19.24
N THR A 458 -15.58 -7.57 -20.40
CA THR A 458 -15.07 -7.06 -21.68
C THR A 458 -16.12 -7.23 -22.79
N LEU A 459 -17.38 -7.41 -22.42
CA LEU A 459 -18.46 -7.74 -23.33
C LEU A 459 -19.07 -6.47 -23.95
N ARG A 460 -19.34 -5.44 -23.15
CA ARG A 460 -20.08 -4.26 -23.58
C ARG A 460 -19.32 -3.51 -24.67
N THR A 461 -18.06 -3.18 -24.46
CA THR A 461 -17.30 -2.40 -25.45
C THR A 461 -17.14 -3.15 -26.77
N GLN A 462 -17.00 -4.47 -26.74
CA GLN A 462 -16.90 -5.28 -27.97
C GLN A 462 -18.24 -5.40 -28.70
N LEU A 463 -19.36 -5.55 -27.96
CA LEU A 463 -20.70 -5.50 -28.57
C LEU A 463 -20.98 -4.12 -29.19
N LEU A 464 -20.54 -3.04 -28.54
CA LEU A 464 -20.63 -1.69 -29.08
C LEU A 464 -19.89 -1.57 -30.41
N ASP A 465 -18.64 -2.05 -30.47
CA ASP A 465 -17.82 -2.06 -31.67
C ASP A 465 -18.52 -2.81 -32.83
N ILE A 466 -19.07 -4.00 -32.55
CA ILE A 466 -19.80 -4.80 -33.54
C ILE A 466 -21.09 -4.11 -34.00
N VAL A 467 -21.87 -3.49 -33.10
CA VAL A 467 -23.11 -2.78 -33.45
C VAL A 467 -22.83 -1.62 -34.40
N TYR A 468 -21.76 -0.84 -34.15
CA TYR A 468 -21.38 0.25 -35.03
C TYR A 468 -20.89 -0.24 -36.39
N GLU A 469 -20.18 -1.36 -36.45
CA GLU A 469 -19.77 -1.96 -37.73
C GLU A 469 -20.96 -2.56 -38.50
N LEU A 470 -21.87 -3.30 -37.86
CA LEU A 470 -23.10 -3.78 -38.51
C LEU A 470 -23.90 -2.63 -39.13
N ARG A 471 -23.95 -1.49 -38.44
CA ARG A 471 -24.60 -0.28 -38.97
C ARG A 471 -23.82 0.35 -40.12
N SER A 472 -22.48 0.39 -40.04
CA SER A 472 -21.63 0.93 -41.11
C SER A 472 -21.83 0.16 -42.43
N ARG A 473 -22.09 -1.15 -42.37
CA ARG A 473 -22.35 -2.01 -43.54
C ARG A 473 -23.62 -1.65 -44.31
N LEU A 474 -24.57 -0.98 -43.66
CA LEU A 474 -25.80 -0.50 -44.32
C LEU A 474 -25.56 0.77 -45.16
N SER A 475 -24.33 1.31 -45.14
CA SER A 475 -23.93 2.50 -45.91
C SER A 475 -23.03 2.14 -47.10
N ASP A 476 -22.91 3.07 -48.06
CA ASP A 476 -22.09 2.89 -49.27
C ASP A 476 -20.57 3.06 -49.03
N THR A 477 -20.15 3.67 -47.90
CA THR A 477 -18.73 4.01 -47.65
C THR A 477 -18.19 3.37 -46.38
N ARG A 478 -17.11 2.61 -46.50
CA ARG A 478 -16.43 1.94 -45.38
C ARG A 478 -15.07 2.57 -45.12
N ILE A 479 -14.95 3.33 -44.04
CA ILE A 479 -13.70 3.94 -43.58
C ILE A 479 -13.47 3.52 -42.12
N GLU A 480 -12.24 3.42 -41.67
CA GLU A 480 -11.96 3.11 -40.26
C GLU A 480 -12.35 4.30 -39.35
N ASN A 481 -13.12 4.05 -38.27
CA ASN A 481 -13.62 5.10 -37.37
C ASN A 481 -12.52 5.65 -36.45
N ASN A 482 -11.83 4.75 -35.74
CA ASN A 482 -10.77 5.03 -34.76
C ASN A 482 -9.65 4.01 -34.91
N SER A 483 -8.40 4.47 -34.91
CA SER A 483 -7.26 3.57 -34.89
C SER A 483 -7.06 2.98 -33.50
N MET A 484 -6.45 1.81 -33.45
CA MET A 484 -6.20 1.15 -32.17
C MET A 484 -5.25 1.96 -31.27
N GLU A 485 -4.27 2.64 -31.86
CA GLU A 485 -3.36 3.57 -31.19
C GLU A 485 -4.11 4.69 -30.44
N GLN A 486 -5.18 5.23 -31.04
CA GLN A 486 -5.99 6.28 -30.42
C GLN A 486 -6.72 5.79 -29.16
N ILE A 487 -7.09 4.52 -29.13
CA ILE A 487 -7.81 3.90 -28.01
C ILE A 487 -6.84 3.53 -26.89
N TYR A 488 -5.63 3.04 -27.23
CA TYR A 488 -4.59 2.79 -26.25
C TYR A 488 -4.16 4.09 -25.53
N ALA A 489 -4.13 5.20 -26.27
CA ALA A 489 -3.83 6.51 -25.71
C ALA A 489 -4.87 7.01 -24.68
N ILE A 490 -6.08 6.43 -24.63
CA ILE A 490 -7.08 6.77 -23.62
C ILE A 490 -6.67 6.27 -22.23
N GLY A 491 -6.05 5.08 -22.16
CA GLY A 491 -5.64 4.50 -20.89
C GLY A 491 -5.40 2.98 -20.95
N CYS A 492 -4.76 2.45 -19.91
CA CYS A 492 -4.36 1.04 -19.82
C CYS A 492 -5.52 0.02 -19.69
N ASP A 493 -6.75 0.48 -19.47
CA ASP A 493 -7.96 -0.32 -19.22
C ASP A 493 -9.03 -0.14 -20.31
N TYR A 494 -8.62 0.23 -21.53
CA TYR A 494 -9.47 0.47 -22.70
C TYR A 494 -10.39 -0.70 -23.13
N TYR A 495 -10.10 -1.91 -22.66
CA TYR A 495 -10.84 -3.14 -22.92
C TYR A 495 -11.85 -3.47 -21.81
N TYR A 496 -11.79 -2.76 -20.69
CA TYR A 496 -12.53 -3.09 -19.47
C TYR A 496 -13.82 -2.27 -19.34
N ASP A 497 -14.95 -2.96 -19.21
CA ASP A 497 -16.30 -2.37 -19.13
C ASP A 497 -16.58 -1.66 -17.80
N TYR A 498 -15.86 -2.05 -16.74
CA TYR A 498 -16.03 -1.57 -15.36
C TYR A 498 -14.87 -0.71 -14.88
N SER A 499 -14.24 0.01 -15.81
CA SER A 499 -13.17 0.96 -15.49
C SER A 499 -13.57 1.93 -14.38
N GLU A 500 -12.62 2.19 -13.47
CA GLU A 500 -12.74 3.18 -12.39
C GLU A 500 -11.87 4.42 -12.65
N LYS A 501 -11.04 4.42 -13.71
CA LYS A 501 -10.05 5.47 -13.98
C LYS A 501 -10.32 6.20 -15.29
N HIS A 502 -10.40 5.46 -16.40
CA HIS A 502 -10.62 6.03 -17.72
C HIS A 502 -12.01 5.64 -18.23
N PHE A 503 -12.86 6.62 -18.54
CA PHE A 503 -14.24 6.38 -18.93
C PHE A 503 -14.53 6.69 -20.40
N ASN A 504 -13.61 7.40 -21.07
CA ASN A 504 -13.76 7.89 -22.44
C ASN A 504 -13.93 6.75 -23.46
N HIS A 505 -13.33 5.58 -23.24
CA HIS A 505 -13.41 4.46 -24.19
C HIS A 505 -14.75 3.70 -24.13
N LEU A 506 -15.54 3.87 -23.06
CA LEU A 506 -16.69 3.01 -22.77
C LEU A 506 -17.84 3.15 -23.77
N GLU A 507 -17.95 4.30 -24.44
CA GLU A 507 -18.99 4.60 -25.45
C GLU A 507 -18.38 5.05 -26.79
N THR A 508 -17.07 4.87 -26.96
CA THR A 508 -16.34 5.19 -28.21
C THR A 508 -16.09 3.89 -28.99
N PRO A 509 -16.71 3.71 -30.18
CA PRO A 509 -16.59 2.48 -30.98
C PRO A 509 -15.27 2.38 -31.77
N VAL A 510 -14.84 1.16 -32.03
CA VAL A 510 -13.62 0.79 -32.79
C VAL A 510 -13.95 -0.29 -33.80
N ASN A 511 -13.48 -0.19 -35.04
CA ASN A 511 -13.75 -1.19 -36.08
C ASN A 511 -12.52 -1.68 -36.86
N HIS A 512 -11.29 -1.33 -36.44
CA HIS A 512 -10.05 -1.68 -37.14
C HIS A 512 -9.94 -3.18 -37.51
N THR A 513 -10.27 -4.09 -36.58
CA THR A 513 -10.24 -5.54 -36.84
C THR A 513 -11.47 -6.06 -37.57
N LEU A 514 -12.62 -5.37 -37.45
CA LEU A 514 -13.89 -5.81 -38.01
C LEU A 514 -14.11 -5.40 -39.46
N ILE A 515 -13.54 -4.26 -39.89
CA ILE A 515 -13.78 -3.68 -41.22
C ILE A 515 -13.40 -4.63 -42.37
N ASN A 516 -12.42 -5.51 -42.13
CA ASN A 516 -11.91 -6.47 -43.11
C ASN A 516 -12.63 -7.82 -43.08
N LEU A 517 -13.54 -8.05 -42.12
CA LEU A 517 -14.30 -9.29 -42.03
C LEU A 517 -15.42 -9.34 -43.08
N THR A 518 -15.70 -10.53 -43.59
CA THR A 518 -16.94 -10.80 -44.33
C THR A 518 -18.16 -10.65 -43.42
N ASP A 519 -19.36 -10.47 -43.98
CA ASP A 519 -20.56 -10.27 -43.17
C ASP A 519 -20.86 -11.51 -42.30
N SER A 520 -20.56 -12.71 -42.80
CA SER A 520 -20.69 -13.95 -42.01
C SER A 520 -19.70 -13.99 -40.84
N GLU A 521 -18.44 -13.59 -41.05
CA GLU A 521 -17.43 -13.51 -39.99
C GLU A 521 -17.75 -12.41 -38.96
N LEU A 522 -18.30 -11.28 -39.40
CA LEU A 522 -18.76 -10.22 -38.51
C LEU A 522 -19.90 -10.72 -37.60
N ILE A 523 -20.85 -11.48 -38.13
CA ILE A 523 -21.92 -12.08 -37.33
C ILE A 523 -21.35 -13.15 -36.38
N GLN A 524 -20.39 -13.96 -36.86
CA GLN A 524 -19.70 -14.93 -36.02
C GLN A 524 -18.94 -14.25 -34.86
N SER A 525 -18.41 -13.04 -35.06
CA SER A 525 -17.73 -12.27 -34.02
C SER A 525 -18.62 -11.94 -32.81
N ILE A 526 -19.95 -11.87 -32.99
CA ILE A 526 -20.93 -11.73 -31.89
C ILE A 526 -20.83 -12.95 -30.97
N ILE A 527 -20.87 -14.14 -31.55
CA ILE A 527 -20.82 -15.43 -30.84
C ILE A 527 -19.47 -15.57 -30.14
N ASP A 528 -18.38 -15.29 -30.84
CA ASP A 528 -17.02 -15.41 -30.31
C ASP A 528 -16.76 -14.44 -29.15
N THR A 529 -17.26 -13.21 -29.24
CA THR A 529 -17.20 -12.20 -28.16
C THR A 529 -17.97 -12.67 -26.93
N ILE A 530 -19.19 -13.17 -27.09
CA ILE A 530 -20.02 -13.70 -25.99
C ILE A 530 -19.37 -14.94 -25.34
N HIS A 531 -18.57 -15.68 -26.09
CA HIS A 531 -17.77 -16.80 -25.60
C HIS A 531 -16.37 -16.42 -25.10
N GLY A 532 -16.05 -15.12 -25.03
CA GLY A 532 -14.89 -14.61 -24.30
C GLY A 532 -13.66 -14.27 -25.14
N LYS A 533 -13.78 -14.18 -26.47
CA LYS A 533 -12.72 -13.67 -27.33
C LYS A 533 -12.62 -12.15 -27.29
N SER A 534 -11.39 -11.66 -27.28
CA SER A 534 -11.06 -10.24 -27.40
C SER A 534 -10.74 -9.90 -28.86
N ILE A 535 -11.78 -9.65 -29.66
CA ILE A 535 -11.70 -9.48 -31.12
C ILE A 535 -11.35 -8.04 -31.50
N THR A 536 -12.01 -7.07 -30.87
CA THR A 536 -11.87 -5.65 -31.20
C THR A 536 -10.93 -4.91 -30.27
N ARG A 537 -10.72 -5.45 -29.06
CA ARG A 537 -9.90 -4.80 -28.02
C ARG A 537 -8.96 -5.81 -27.35
N PRO A 538 -8.09 -6.51 -28.10
CA PRO A 538 -7.11 -7.40 -27.50
C PRO A 538 -6.13 -6.60 -26.65
N LEU A 539 -5.61 -7.20 -25.58
CA LEU A 539 -4.48 -6.66 -24.85
C LEU A 539 -3.23 -6.65 -25.75
N VAL A 540 -2.49 -5.55 -25.77
CA VAL A 540 -1.21 -5.45 -26.50
C VAL A 540 -0.07 -4.99 -25.60
N ARG A 541 1.16 -5.23 -26.05
CA ARG A 541 2.36 -4.72 -25.40
C ARG A 541 2.53 -3.24 -25.74
N THR A 542 2.34 -2.36 -24.76
CA THR A 542 2.68 -0.92 -24.89
C THR A 542 3.98 -0.55 -24.15
N GLU A 543 4.72 0.42 -24.70
CA GLU A 543 6.02 0.90 -24.15
C GLU A 543 5.87 1.69 -22.83
N ASP A 544 4.75 2.36 -22.61
CA ASP A 544 4.53 3.38 -21.57
C ASP A 544 4.32 2.88 -20.12
N PHE A 545 4.27 1.57 -19.89
CA PHE A 545 4.13 1.05 -18.52
C PHE A 545 5.41 1.13 -17.67
N SER A 546 6.52 1.60 -18.25
CA SER A 546 7.77 1.86 -17.54
C SER A 546 7.65 3.02 -16.54
N ASN A 547 6.72 3.96 -16.76
CA ASN A 547 6.56 5.17 -15.93
C ASN A 547 5.64 5.00 -14.72
N GLY A 548 4.94 3.86 -14.58
CA GLY A 548 4.05 3.58 -13.45
C GLY A 548 4.77 3.30 -12.11
N LEU A 549 6.10 3.23 -12.11
CA LEU A 549 6.92 3.00 -10.92
C LEU A 549 7.26 4.29 -10.14
N ASN A 550 7.01 5.46 -10.73
CA ASN A 550 7.37 6.77 -10.14
C ASN A 550 6.18 7.59 -9.63
N SER A 551 4.97 7.02 -9.55
CA SER A 551 3.87 7.71 -8.87
C SER A 551 4.07 7.63 -7.36
N SER A 552 4.36 8.76 -6.73
CA SER A 552 4.44 8.98 -5.28
C SER A 552 3.12 8.72 -4.52
N SER A 553 2.17 8.03 -5.13
CA SER A 553 0.80 7.78 -4.65
C SER A 553 0.53 6.26 -4.57
N GLY A 554 0.97 5.63 -3.48
CA GLY A 554 0.69 4.21 -3.17
C GLY A 554 1.33 3.21 -4.13
N ILE A 555 1.61 2.00 -3.66
CA ILE A 555 1.99 0.89 -4.56
C ILE A 555 0.69 0.51 -5.31
N PRO A 556 0.58 0.72 -6.63
CA PRO A 556 -0.61 0.26 -7.35
C PRO A 556 -0.74 -1.25 -7.17
N VAL A 557 -1.97 -1.74 -6.97
CA VAL A 557 -2.27 -3.18 -6.96
C VAL A 557 -1.70 -3.76 -8.25
N ILE A 558 -0.61 -4.53 -8.18
CA ILE A 558 0.01 -5.14 -9.35
C ILE A 558 -0.91 -6.30 -9.76
N PRO A 559 -1.70 -6.16 -10.85
CA PRO A 559 -2.63 -7.20 -11.23
C PRO A 559 -1.82 -8.41 -11.73
N ARG A 560 -1.99 -9.56 -11.07
CA ARG A 560 -1.40 -10.82 -11.52
C ARG A 560 -2.29 -11.49 -12.56
N GLY A 561 -1.71 -11.80 -13.72
CA GLY A 561 -2.26 -12.73 -14.71
C GLY A 561 -1.56 -14.10 -14.63
N GLY A 562 -1.96 -15.04 -15.48
CA GLY A 562 -1.41 -16.39 -15.62
C GLY A 562 0.06 -16.46 -16.08
N ASN A 563 0.88 -15.47 -15.78
CA ASN A 563 2.29 -15.36 -16.14
C ASN A 563 3.06 -14.76 -14.95
N THR A 564 3.84 -15.56 -14.24
CA THR A 564 4.56 -15.10 -13.05
C THR A 564 5.92 -15.75 -12.93
N ILE A 565 6.95 -14.95 -12.69
CA ILE A 565 8.31 -15.41 -12.43
C ILE A 565 8.59 -15.27 -10.94
N VAL A 566 9.10 -16.32 -10.32
CA VAL A 566 9.52 -16.35 -8.91
C VAL A 566 11.01 -16.63 -8.85
N LEU A 567 11.76 -15.70 -8.26
CA LEU A 567 13.21 -15.78 -8.07
C LEU A 567 13.59 -16.19 -6.64
N ASN A 568 12.70 -15.95 -5.68
CA ASN A 568 12.82 -16.42 -4.30
C ASN A 568 11.70 -17.42 -4.02
N ALA A 569 12.02 -18.72 -4.00
CA ALA A 569 11.00 -19.75 -3.81
C ALA A 569 10.33 -19.70 -2.43
N GLU A 570 10.88 -19.02 -1.42
CA GLU A 570 10.21 -18.85 -0.11
C GLU A 570 8.86 -18.16 -0.22
N VAL A 571 8.66 -17.29 -1.22
CA VAL A 571 7.35 -16.62 -1.44
C VAL A 571 6.21 -17.59 -1.73
N LEU A 572 6.52 -18.80 -2.22
CA LEU A 572 5.55 -19.89 -2.43
C LEU A 572 5.19 -20.60 -1.14
N ARG A 573 6.05 -20.52 -0.11
CA ARG A 573 5.84 -21.12 1.22
C ARG A 573 5.25 -20.12 2.21
N ASP A 574 5.66 -18.86 2.12
CA ASP A 574 5.27 -17.83 3.10
C ASP A 574 3.77 -17.59 3.14
N PHE A 575 3.10 -17.63 1.98
CA PHE A 575 1.66 -17.46 1.88
C PHE A 575 1.05 -18.45 0.88
N PRO A 576 -0.06 -19.12 1.22
CA PRO A 576 -0.83 -19.87 0.24
C PRO A 576 -1.58 -18.93 -0.70
N ASN A 577 -2.03 -19.44 -1.84
CA ASN A 577 -2.90 -18.72 -2.77
C ASN A 577 -4.37 -19.02 -2.43
N ILE A 578 -4.95 -18.23 -1.53
CA ILE A 578 -6.32 -18.43 -1.05
C ILE A 578 -7.21 -17.24 -1.39
N SER A 579 -8.52 -17.45 -1.34
CA SER A 579 -9.53 -16.42 -1.53
C SER A 579 -10.78 -16.75 -0.71
N PRO A 580 -11.60 -15.75 -0.34
CA PRO A 580 -12.83 -15.99 0.39
C PRO A 580 -13.80 -16.80 -0.46
N GLN A 581 -14.56 -17.68 0.21
CA GLN A 581 -15.69 -18.35 -0.43
C GLN A 581 -16.92 -17.46 -0.36
N PHE A 582 -17.71 -17.45 -1.42
CA PHE A 582 -18.93 -16.69 -1.53
C PHE A 582 -19.91 -17.42 -2.47
N ASN A 583 -21.15 -17.66 -2.02
CA ASN A 583 -22.18 -18.36 -2.81
C ASN A 583 -21.75 -19.75 -3.35
N GLY A 584 -20.93 -20.48 -2.59
CA GLY A 584 -20.39 -21.76 -3.04
C GLY A 584 -19.28 -21.65 -4.09
N LEU A 585 -18.88 -20.43 -4.49
CA LEU A 585 -17.78 -20.14 -5.39
C LEU A 585 -16.60 -19.55 -4.63
N ASN A 586 -15.38 -19.77 -5.12
CA ASN A 586 -14.22 -19.04 -4.63
C ASN A 586 -14.16 -17.67 -5.32
N ALA A 587 -13.97 -16.60 -4.54
CA ALA A 587 -13.68 -15.29 -5.10
C ALA A 587 -12.42 -15.36 -5.97
N ARG A 588 -12.39 -14.58 -7.06
CA ARG A 588 -11.20 -14.51 -7.93
C ARG A 588 -10.14 -13.61 -7.28
N ARG A 589 -9.01 -13.41 -7.97
CA ARG A 589 -7.89 -12.56 -7.52
C ARG A 589 -7.04 -13.09 -6.36
N GLY A 590 -7.14 -14.37 -6.01
CA GLY A 590 -6.20 -14.98 -5.04
C GLY A 590 -4.73 -14.82 -5.43
N ASP A 591 -4.44 -14.86 -6.73
CA ASP A 591 -3.11 -14.55 -7.29
C ASP A 591 -2.63 -13.12 -6.97
N THR A 592 -3.54 -12.14 -7.02
CA THR A 592 -3.24 -10.75 -6.68
C THR A 592 -3.13 -10.56 -5.16
N LEU A 593 -3.99 -11.22 -4.39
CA LEU A 593 -3.90 -11.26 -2.92
C LEU A 593 -2.56 -11.85 -2.48
N TRP A 594 -2.12 -12.96 -3.08
CA TRP A 594 -0.83 -13.58 -2.78
C TRP A 594 0.36 -12.65 -3.05
N CYS A 595 0.34 -11.87 -4.14
CA CYS A 595 1.34 -10.83 -4.39
C CYS A 595 1.26 -9.69 -3.36
N LEU A 596 0.05 -9.27 -2.98
CA LEU A 596 -0.16 -8.25 -1.95
C LEU A 596 0.45 -8.68 -0.61
N LEU A 597 0.18 -9.91 -0.17
CA LEU A 597 0.70 -10.47 1.07
C LEU A 597 2.22 -10.60 1.03
N ASN A 598 2.78 -11.15 -0.04
CA ASN A 598 4.24 -11.23 -0.18
C ASN A 598 4.91 -9.84 -0.18
N SER A 599 4.30 -8.86 -0.85
CA SER A 599 4.83 -7.50 -0.86
C SER A 599 4.72 -6.82 0.50
N HIS A 600 3.51 -6.68 1.03
CA HIS A 600 3.28 -5.86 2.21
C HIS A 600 3.71 -6.60 3.47
N VAL A 601 3.15 -7.79 3.71
CA VAL A 601 3.42 -8.59 4.92
C VAL A 601 4.77 -9.27 4.87
N GLY A 602 5.11 -9.95 3.77
CA GLY A 602 6.38 -10.67 3.61
C GLY A 602 7.57 -9.76 3.31
N ALA A 603 7.33 -8.47 3.06
CA ALA A 603 8.34 -7.48 2.66
C ALA A 603 9.20 -7.88 1.44
N HIS A 604 8.70 -8.81 0.61
CA HIS A 604 9.35 -9.25 -0.62
C HIS A 604 9.19 -8.20 -1.72
N LYS A 605 10.20 -8.06 -2.58
CA LYS A 605 10.14 -7.11 -3.69
C LYS A 605 9.34 -7.72 -4.85
N VAL A 606 8.11 -7.26 -5.02
CA VAL A 606 7.21 -7.64 -6.12
C VAL A 606 7.22 -6.54 -7.18
N VAL A 607 7.58 -6.89 -8.41
CA VAL A 607 7.69 -5.93 -9.52
C VAL A 607 6.83 -6.35 -10.72
N PRO A 608 6.25 -5.40 -11.46
CA PRO A 608 5.72 -5.69 -12.78
C PRO A 608 6.89 -6.08 -13.71
N SER A 609 6.77 -7.22 -14.38
CA SER A 609 7.76 -7.77 -15.30
C SER A 609 7.37 -7.49 -16.75
N ILE A 610 8.38 -7.28 -17.61
CA ILE A 610 8.17 -6.92 -19.02
C ILE A 610 7.80 -8.13 -19.88
N LEU A 611 8.02 -9.38 -19.43
CA LEU A 611 7.73 -10.56 -20.27
C LEU A 611 6.27 -10.57 -20.69
N PRO A 612 5.94 -10.35 -21.96
CA PRO A 612 4.59 -10.47 -22.43
C PRO A 612 4.38 -11.89 -22.94
N VAL A 613 3.24 -12.48 -22.59
CA VAL A 613 2.75 -13.72 -23.18
C VAL A 613 1.30 -13.52 -23.58
N ARG A 614 0.84 -14.22 -24.60
CA ARG A 614 -0.52 -14.09 -25.10
C ARG A 614 -1.42 -15.09 -24.42
N GLN A 615 -2.52 -14.62 -23.88
CA GLN A 615 -3.62 -15.47 -23.45
C GLN A 615 -4.54 -15.73 -24.65
N ASP A 616 -4.88 -17.00 -24.87
CA ASP A 616 -5.64 -17.46 -26.02
C ASP A 616 -6.66 -18.53 -25.60
N ARG A 617 -7.85 -18.06 -25.23
CA ARG A 617 -8.93 -18.92 -24.70
C ARG A 617 -9.55 -19.79 -25.79
N ILE A 618 -10.01 -20.97 -25.43
CA ILE A 618 -10.88 -21.74 -26.33
C ILE A 618 -12.32 -21.29 -26.07
N PRO A 619 -13.08 -20.86 -27.10
CA PRO A 619 -14.49 -20.51 -26.94
C PRO A 619 -15.27 -21.65 -26.27
N VAL A 620 -16.05 -21.31 -25.24
CA VAL A 620 -16.86 -22.27 -24.50
C VAL A 620 -18.26 -22.30 -25.10
N ASN A 621 -18.82 -23.48 -25.37
CA ASN A 621 -20.16 -23.62 -25.99
C ASN A 621 -21.35 -23.12 -25.14
N LYS A 622 -21.13 -22.48 -23.98
CA LYS A 622 -22.20 -22.01 -23.08
C LYS A 622 -21.86 -20.63 -22.53
N ILE A 623 -22.88 -19.76 -22.46
CA ILE A 623 -22.75 -18.43 -21.84
C ILE A 623 -22.40 -18.59 -20.35
N GLN A 624 -21.39 -17.85 -19.93
CA GLN A 624 -20.94 -17.83 -18.53
C GLN A 624 -21.99 -17.19 -17.63
N LYS A 625 -22.21 -17.71 -16.42
CA LYS A 625 -23.08 -17.06 -15.43
C LYS A 625 -22.44 -15.80 -14.85
N LEU A 626 -23.27 -14.82 -14.45
CA LEU A 626 -22.81 -13.60 -13.79
C LEU A 626 -22.18 -13.84 -12.40
N ASP A 627 -22.42 -14.99 -11.77
CA ASP A 627 -21.77 -15.36 -10.51
C ASP A 627 -20.24 -15.33 -10.59
N ILE A 628 -19.67 -15.56 -11.78
CA ILE A 628 -18.21 -15.49 -12.01
C ILE A 628 -17.72 -14.04 -12.09
N LEU A 629 -18.54 -13.11 -12.59
CA LEU A 629 -18.25 -11.68 -12.51
C LEU A 629 -18.36 -11.20 -11.06
N ALA A 630 -19.40 -11.63 -10.35
CA ALA A 630 -19.61 -11.32 -8.94
C ALA A 630 -18.43 -11.79 -8.08
N SER A 631 -17.93 -13.00 -8.32
CA SER A 631 -16.75 -13.51 -7.61
C SER A 631 -15.47 -12.73 -7.92
N ASP A 632 -15.35 -12.12 -9.11
CA ASP A 632 -14.27 -11.17 -9.43
C ASP A 632 -14.43 -9.83 -8.70
N PHE A 633 -15.65 -9.31 -8.60
CA PHE A 633 -15.93 -8.07 -7.87
C PHE A 633 -15.67 -8.23 -6.37
N VAL A 634 -16.10 -9.34 -5.76
CA VAL A 634 -15.78 -9.66 -4.36
C VAL A 634 -14.26 -9.77 -4.17
N GLY A 635 -13.58 -10.55 -5.01
CA GLY A 635 -12.13 -10.72 -4.93
C GLY A 635 -11.33 -9.44 -5.10
N SER A 636 -11.66 -8.63 -6.12
CA SER A 636 -11.00 -7.35 -6.38
C SER A 636 -11.29 -6.31 -5.31
N SER A 637 -12.51 -6.28 -4.76
CA SER A 637 -12.88 -5.38 -3.65
C SER A 637 -12.11 -5.71 -2.38
N LEU A 638 -11.93 -7.01 -2.06
CA LEU A 638 -11.11 -7.43 -0.91
C LEU A 638 -9.64 -7.04 -1.09
N VAL A 639 -9.07 -7.31 -2.27
CA VAL A 639 -7.67 -6.95 -2.55
C VAL A 639 -7.46 -5.44 -2.40
N LYS A 640 -8.39 -4.63 -2.92
CA LYS A 640 -8.33 -3.17 -2.81
C LYS A 640 -8.46 -2.71 -1.35
N ALA A 641 -9.41 -3.26 -0.60
CA ALA A 641 -9.58 -2.96 0.82
C ALA A 641 -8.33 -3.28 1.66
N LEU A 642 -7.71 -4.44 1.45
CA LEU A 642 -6.46 -4.80 2.12
C LEU A 642 -5.28 -3.93 1.67
N THR A 643 -5.24 -3.53 0.40
CA THR A 643 -4.21 -2.62 -0.13
C THR A 643 -4.31 -1.25 0.54
N ASP A 644 -5.53 -0.70 0.62
CA ASP A 644 -5.78 0.60 1.26
C ASP A 644 -5.45 0.53 2.76
N TYR A 645 -5.82 -0.57 3.43
CA TYR A 645 -5.43 -0.82 4.82
C TYR A 645 -3.91 -0.84 5.00
N TYR A 646 -3.18 -1.70 4.28
CA TYR A 646 -1.73 -1.82 4.46
C TYR A 646 -0.97 -0.56 4.05
N ASN A 647 -1.42 0.16 3.01
CA ASN A 647 -0.82 1.45 2.65
C ASN A 647 -0.98 2.47 3.78
N ASN A 648 -2.15 2.52 4.43
CA ASN A 648 -2.37 3.38 5.60
C ASN A 648 -1.48 2.98 6.78
N GLU A 649 -1.35 1.69 7.07
CA GLU A 649 -0.48 1.20 8.15
C GLU A 649 1.00 1.54 7.89
N ILE A 650 1.46 1.42 6.64
CA ILE A 650 2.82 1.81 6.24
C ILE A 650 3.03 3.32 6.37
N LEU A 651 2.03 4.14 6.05
CA LEU A 651 2.09 5.60 6.22
C LEU A 651 2.19 6.00 7.69
N ILE A 652 1.48 5.29 8.58
CA ILE A 652 1.46 5.57 10.02
C ILE A 652 2.73 5.06 10.72
N HIS A 653 3.20 3.86 10.36
CA HIS A 653 4.27 3.16 11.09
C HIS A 653 5.65 3.22 10.44
N GLY A 654 5.76 3.67 9.19
CA GLY A 654 7.00 3.77 8.44
C GLY A 654 7.22 2.61 7.47
N LYS A 655 8.04 2.86 6.43
CA LYS A 655 8.29 1.91 5.33
C LYS A 655 9.22 0.74 5.68
N ILE A 656 10.13 0.90 6.64
CA ILE A 656 11.11 -0.15 6.98
C ILE A 656 11.40 -0.14 8.51
N PRO A 657 11.28 -1.30 9.19
CA PRO A 657 10.64 -2.51 8.69
C PRO A 657 9.15 -2.27 8.45
N ARG A 658 8.57 -2.88 7.41
CA ARG A 658 7.13 -2.77 7.14
C ARG A 658 6.37 -3.37 8.32
N ARG A 659 5.68 -2.54 9.11
CA ARG A 659 4.86 -3.01 10.23
C ARG A 659 3.49 -3.47 9.77
N THR A 660 3.49 -4.51 8.97
CA THR A 660 2.26 -5.12 8.47
C THR A 660 2.30 -6.58 8.88
N ASN A 661 1.41 -6.96 9.78
CA ASN A 661 1.21 -8.35 10.15
C ASN A 661 -0.14 -8.84 9.58
N LEU A 662 -0.39 -10.15 9.70
CA LEU A 662 -1.67 -10.77 9.36
C LEU A 662 -2.66 -10.81 10.55
N PHE A 663 -2.32 -10.17 11.67
CA PHE A 663 -3.13 -10.22 12.88
C PHE A 663 -3.94 -8.93 12.99
N PHE A 664 -5.24 -9.02 12.66
CA PHE A 664 -6.15 -7.88 12.67
C PHE A 664 -6.90 -7.82 14.00
N ASN A 665 -6.79 -6.69 14.71
CA ASN A 665 -7.68 -6.43 15.85
C ASN A 665 -9.07 -6.00 15.37
N GLU A 666 -10.03 -5.82 16.29
CA GLU A 666 -11.41 -5.45 15.94
C GLU A 666 -11.51 -4.11 15.18
N ALA A 667 -10.66 -3.14 15.49
CA ALA A 667 -10.63 -1.86 14.80
C ALA A 667 -10.05 -1.98 13.38
N ASP A 668 -9.02 -2.82 13.19
CA ASP A 668 -8.44 -3.11 11.87
C ASP A 668 -9.47 -3.79 10.97
N LEU A 669 -10.16 -4.80 11.50
CA LEU A 669 -11.19 -5.53 10.80
C LEU A 669 -12.32 -4.59 10.35
N LYS A 670 -12.82 -3.73 11.23
CA LYS A 670 -13.85 -2.72 10.89
C LYS A 670 -13.40 -1.81 9.76
N LYS A 671 -12.14 -1.36 9.74
CA LYS A 671 -11.60 -0.53 8.65
C LYS A 671 -11.57 -1.31 7.33
N ILE A 672 -11.05 -2.53 7.33
CA ILE A 672 -10.96 -3.38 6.13
C ILE A 672 -12.35 -3.64 5.55
N ILE A 673 -13.31 -3.99 6.40
CA ILE A 673 -14.69 -4.25 5.98
C ILE A 673 -15.36 -2.98 5.45
N CYS A 674 -15.15 -1.82 6.08
CA CYS A 674 -15.68 -0.55 5.58
C CYS A 674 -15.15 -0.23 4.16
N PHE A 675 -13.85 -0.41 3.91
CA PHE A 675 -13.30 -0.24 2.56
C PHE A 675 -13.84 -1.29 1.58
N PHE A 676 -14.05 -2.53 2.02
CA PHE A 676 -14.64 -3.57 1.19
C PHE A 676 -16.07 -3.21 0.75
N GLU A 677 -16.94 -2.81 1.69
CA GLU A 677 -18.33 -2.44 1.43
C GLU A 677 -18.43 -1.26 0.45
N GLN A 678 -17.62 -0.21 0.63
CA GLN A 678 -17.55 0.93 -0.29
C GLN A 678 -17.20 0.51 -1.72
N ASN A 679 -16.28 -0.44 -1.88
CA ASN A 679 -15.93 -0.98 -3.18
C ASN A 679 -17.07 -1.84 -3.77
N ILE A 680 -17.76 -2.66 -2.96
CA ILE A 680 -18.91 -3.45 -3.41
C ILE A 680 -20.09 -2.57 -3.85
N GLU A 681 -20.36 -1.47 -3.16
CA GLU A 681 -21.39 -0.50 -3.55
C GLU A 681 -21.06 0.10 -4.93
N LEU A 682 -19.83 0.57 -5.11
CA LEU A 682 -19.36 1.11 -6.40
C LEU A 682 -19.51 0.08 -7.53
N ARG A 683 -19.14 -1.17 -7.28
CA ARG A 683 -19.23 -2.27 -8.25
C ARG A 683 -20.66 -2.62 -8.60
N SER A 684 -21.54 -2.63 -7.61
CA SER A 684 -22.98 -2.90 -7.77
C SER A 684 -23.66 -1.85 -8.64
N ARG A 685 -23.34 -0.56 -8.41
CA ARG A 685 -23.82 0.54 -9.25
C ARG A 685 -23.36 0.41 -10.69
N ASN A 686 -22.08 0.13 -10.90
CA ASN A 686 -21.53 -0.02 -12.25
C ASN A 686 -22.11 -1.27 -12.97
N LEU A 687 -22.35 -2.37 -12.25
CA LEU A 687 -23.02 -3.58 -12.77
C LEU A 687 -24.42 -3.25 -13.26
N LYS A 688 -25.21 -2.56 -12.44
CA LYS A 688 -26.58 -2.18 -12.78
C LYS A 688 -26.62 -1.28 -14.02
N MET A 689 -25.80 -0.24 -14.06
CA MET A 689 -25.70 0.63 -15.25
C MET A 689 -25.30 -0.15 -16.51
N ASN A 690 -24.27 -0.98 -16.43
CA ASN A 690 -23.80 -1.75 -17.58
C ASN A 690 -24.80 -2.82 -18.03
N ALA A 691 -25.63 -3.36 -17.13
CA ALA A 691 -26.68 -4.28 -17.51
C ALA A 691 -27.68 -3.63 -18.46
N TYR A 692 -28.18 -2.43 -18.16
CA TYR A 692 -29.05 -1.68 -19.08
C TYR A 692 -28.35 -1.42 -20.42
N ARG A 693 -27.09 -0.96 -20.39
CA ARG A 693 -26.32 -0.67 -21.60
C ARG A 693 -26.16 -1.91 -22.50
N ILE A 694 -25.84 -3.06 -21.91
CA ILE A 694 -25.73 -4.32 -22.63
C ILE A 694 -27.09 -4.73 -23.21
N ARG A 695 -28.19 -4.59 -22.46
CA ARG A 695 -29.55 -4.84 -22.98
C ARG A 695 -29.88 -3.96 -24.18
N GLY A 696 -29.51 -2.69 -24.14
CA GLY A 696 -29.67 -1.76 -25.26
C GLY A 696 -28.90 -2.22 -26.50
N LEU A 697 -27.64 -2.61 -26.33
CA LEU A 697 -26.81 -3.15 -27.42
C LEU A 697 -27.34 -4.47 -27.97
N ILE A 698 -27.87 -5.37 -27.13
CA ILE A 698 -28.53 -6.61 -27.57
C ILE A 698 -29.73 -6.28 -28.46
N ARG A 699 -30.59 -5.36 -28.04
CA ARG A 699 -31.75 -4.92 -28.83
C ARG A 699 -31.31 -4.32 -30.17
N GLU A 700 -30.32 -3.44 -30.16
CA GLU A 700 -29.82 -2.79 -31.37
C GLU A 700 -29.19 -3.80 -32.34
N CYS A 701 -28.37 -4.72 -31.84
CA CYS A 701 -27.78 -5.80 -32.62
C CYS A 701 -28.87 -6.68 -33.26
N ARG A 702 -29.87 -7.08 -32.48
CA ARG A 702 -31.02 -7.87 -32.96
C ARG A 702 -31.77 -7.14 -34.08
N ASN A 703 -32.04 -5.84 -33.92
CA ASN A 703 -32.73 -5.04 -34.94
C ASN A 703 -31.92 -4.95 -36.24
N LEU A 704 -30.59 -4.82 -36.14
CA LEU A 704 -29.70 -4.77 -37.31
C LEU A 704 -29.68 -6.11 -38.04
N LEU A 705 -29.65 -7.25 -37.34
CA LEU A 705 -29.64 -8.59 -37.95
C LEU A 705 -30.91 -8.93 -38.74
N PHE A 706 -32.01 -8.18 -38.56
CA PHE A 706 -33.23 -8.34 -39.36
C PHE A 706 -33.21 -7.60 -40.71
N TYR A 707 -32.20 -6.77 -40.99
CA TYR A 707 -32.03 -6.22 -42.32
C TYR A 707 -31.73 -7.33 -43.32
N GLN A 708 -32.31 -7.24 -44.52
CA GLN A 708 -32.22 -8.27 -45.56
C GLN A 708 -30.77 -8.71 -45.88
N MET A 709 -29.83 -7.77 -45.79
CA MET A 709 -28.40 -8.03 -45.99
C MET A 709 -27.80 -9.07 -45.02
N PHE A 710 -28.33 -9.15 -43.80
CA PHE A 710 -27.85 -10.06 -42.76
C PHE A 710 -28.80 -11.23 -42.50
N SER A 711 -30.11 -11.04 -42.69
CA SER A 711 -31.13 -12.04 -42.32
C SER A 711 -30.97 -13.38 -43.04
N ASP A 712 -30.39 -13.36 -44.24
CA ASP A 712 -30.27 -14.53 -45.12
C ASP A 712 -28.99 -15.35 -44.86
N LEU A 713 -28.13 -14.91 -43.93
CA LEU A 713 -26.88 -15.60 -43.57
C LEU A 713 -27.14 -16.71 -42.53
N ASP A 714 -26.50 -17.87 -42.71
CA ASP A 714 -26.66 -19.03 -41.81
C ASP A 714 -26.26 -18.71 -40.36
N SER A 715 -25.20 -17.91 -40.16
CA SER A 715 -24.69 -17.52 -38.84
C SER A 715 -25.65 -16.61 -38.06
N THR A 716 -26.60 -15.95 -38.73
CA THR A 716 -27.56 -15.03 -38.11
C THR A 716 -28.49 -15.73 -37.13
N LYS A 717 -28.92 -16.96 -37.45
CA LYS A 717 -29.81 -17.72 -36.58
C LYS A 717 -29.15 -18.07 -35.25
N ASP A 718 -27.88 -18.46 -35.29
CA ASP A 718 -27.10 -18.78 -34.10
C ASP A 718 -26.78 -17.52 -33.28
N ALA A 719 -26.48 -16.41 -33.96
CA ALA A 719 -26.29 -15.10 -33.33
C ALA A 719 -27.57 -14.61 -32.61
N LEU A 720 -28.74 -14.73 -33.22
CA LEU A 720 -30.01 -14.35 -32.58
C LEU A 720 -30.29 -15.21 -31.34
N LYS A 721 -30.06 -16.53 -31.43
CA LYS A 721 -30.25 -17.43 -30.28
C LYS A 721 -29.33 -17.10 -29.11
N ILE A 722 -28.04 -16.84 -29.37
CA ILE A 722 -27.09 -16.49 -28.31
C ILE A 722 -27.43 -15.12 -27.69
N LEU A 723 -27.95 -14.17 -28.46
CA LEU A 723 -28.42 -12.87 -27.96
C LEU A 723 -29.64 -13.02 -27.05
N ASP A 724 -30.58 -13.93 -27.35
CA ASP A 724 -31.73 -14.22 -26.48
C ASP A 724 -31.30 -14.86 -25.15
N GLU A 725 -30.35 -15.80 -25.21
CA GLU A 725 -29.75 -16.39 -24.01
C GLU A 725 -29.02 -15.32 -23.17
N LEU A 726 -28.30 -14.41 -23.82
CA LEU A 726 -27.59 -13.31 -23.16
C LEU A 726 -28.56 -12.30 -22.52
N GLU A 727 -29.67 -11.98 -23.17
CA GLU A 727 -30.70 -11.09 -22.62
C GLU A 727 -31.30 -11.65 -21.32
N SER A 728 -31.48 -12.98 -21.24
CA SER A 728 -31.92 -13.68 -20.02
C SER A 728 -30.89 -13.55 -18.90
N VAL A 729 -29.60 -13.69 -19.21
CA VAL A 729 -28.49 -13.48 -18.26
C VAL A 729 -28.48 -12.04 -17.72
N TYR A 730 -28.78 -11.05 -18.56
CA TYR A 730 -28.90 -9.64 -18.17
C TYR A 730 -30.34 -9.21 -17.86
N SER A 731 -31.21 -10.14 -17.43
CA SER A 731 -32.51 -9.78 -16.87
C SER A 731 -32.36 -9.01 -15.56
N LEU A 732 -33.25 -8.05 -15.31
CA LEU A 732 -33.17 -7.18 -14.13
C LEU A 732 -33.23 -7.98 -12.82
N ASP A 733 -34.09 -9.00 -12.75
CA ASP A 733 -34.19 -9.90 -11.60
C ASP A 733 -32.87 -10.64 -11.33
N ASN A 734 -32.20 -11.12 -12.38
CA ASN A 734 -30.91 -11.78 -12.23
C ASN A 734 -29.82 -10.80 -11.78
N ILE A 735 -29.81 -9.57 -12.31
CA ILE A 735 -28.86 -8.53 -11.91
C ILE A 735 -29.05 -8.14 -10.44
N GLU A 736 -30.29 -7.93 -10.00
CA GLU A 736 -30.59 -7.61 -8.60
C GLU A 736 -30.23 -8.79 -7.67
N SER A 737 -30.48 -10.04 -8.09
CA SER A 737 -30.03 -11.23 -7.36
C SER A 737 -28.50 -11.28 -7.21
N VAL A 738 -27.76 -10.98 -8.29
CA VAL A 738 -26.29 -10.93 -8.27
C VAL A 738 -25.79 -9.79 -7.37
N ILE A 739 -26.36 -8.60 -7.46
CA ILE A 739 -26.02 -7.45 -6.59
C ILE A 739 -26.29 -7.78 -5.12
N PHE A 740 -27.46 -8.32 -4.81
CA PHE A 740 -27.82 -8.75 -3.45
C PHE A 740 -26.79 -9.73 -2.91
N SER A 741 -26.43 -10.72 -3.72
CA SER A 741 -25.44 -11.71 -3.32
C SER A 741 -24.09 -11.07 -2.99
N MET A 742 -23.56 -10.18 -3.84
CA MET A 742 -22.31 -9.47 -3.56
C MET A 742 -22.36 -8.68 -2.25
N LYS A 743 -23.48 -8.00 -1.97
CA LYS A 743 -23.67 -7.25 -0.72
C LYS A 743 -23.73 -8.16 0.51
N THR A 744 -24.24 -9.38 0.38
CA THR A 744 -24.25 -10.36 1.49
C THR A 744 -22.90 -11.05 1.72
N SER A 745 -21.91 -10.88 0.84
CA SER A 745 -20.58 -11.52 0.98
C SER A 745 -19.73 -10.96 2.13
N VAL A 746 -20.16 -9.87 2.78
CA VAL A 746 -19.40 -9.17 3.82
C VAL A 746 -19.03 -10.11 4.98
N SER A 747 -19.96 -10.94 5.45
CA SER A 747 -19.70 -11.89 6.55
C SER A 747 -18.68 -12.97 6.16
N ASP A 748 -18.72 -13.43 4.91
CA ASP A 748 -17.79 -14.44 4.41
C ASP A 748 -16.37 -13.86 4.31
N VAL A 749 -16.27 -12.61 3.84
CA VAL A 749 -15.00 -11.87 3.75
C VAL A 749 -14.44 -11.56 5.15
N GLU A 750 -15.28 -11.15 6.08
CA GLU A 750 -14.90 -10.92 7.48
C GLU A 750 -14.32 -12.19 8.11
N THR A 751 -15.01 -13.33 7.94
CA THR A 751 -14.55 -14.64 8.42
C THR A 751 -13.24 -15.05 7.75
N PHE A 752 -13.10 -14.80 6.45
CA PHE A 752 -11.86 -15.09 5.73
C PHE A 752 -10.67 -14.26 6.24
N VAL A 753 -10.86 -12.96 6.46
CA VAL A 753 -9.80 -12.05 6.95
C VAL A 753 -9.37 -12.45 8.37
N LEU A 754 -10.32 -12.81 9.25
CA LEU A 754 -10.03 -13.31 10.59
C LEU A 754 -9.18 -14.59 10.58
N ASN A 755 -9.47 -15.51 9.64
CA ASN A 755 -8.76 -16.79 9.54
C ASN A 755 -7.47 -16.73 8.70
N LEU A 756 -7.15 -15.58 8.10
CA LEU A 756 -6.04 -15.44 7.15
C LEU A 756 -4.68 -15.80 7.78
N TYR A 757 -4.44 -15.37 9.01
CA TYR A 757 -3.22 -15.71 9.76
C TYR A 757 -3.11 -17.22 10.01
N HIS A 758 -4.16 -17.83 10.57
CA HIS A 758 -4.18 -19.25 10.91
C HIS A 758 -3.97 -20.14 9.67
N ASN A 759 -4.68 -19.85 8.58
CA ASN A 759 -4.55 -20.57 7.32
C ASN A 759 -3.14 -20.46 6.72
N THR A 760 -2.52 -19.29 6.84
CA THR A 760 -1.14 -19.05 6.37
C THR A 760 -0.13 -19.87 7.17
N GLU A 761 -0.21 -19.81 8.51
CA GLU A 761 0.72 -20.53 9.38
C GLU A 761 0.58 -22.05 9.23
N SER A 762 -0.66 -22.55 9.17
CA SER A 762 -0.94 -23.97 8.95
C SER A 762 -0.33 -24.48 7.64
N TYR A 763 -0.51 -23.75 6.52
CA TYR A 763 0.13 -24.07 5.24
C TYR A 763 1.66 -24.05 5.33
N LYS A 764 2.23 -23.01 5.95
CA LYS A 764 3.69 -22.84 6.06
C LYS A 764 4.36 -23.98 6.83
N GLN A 765 3.66 -24.59 7.79
CA GLN A 765 4.13 -25.73 8.58
C GLN A 765 4.17 -27.04 7.81
N THR A 766 3.39 -27.21 6.73
CA THR A 766 3.42 -28.43 5.92
C THR A 766 4.63 -28.49 4.98
N LEU A 767 5.32 -27.38 4.78
CA LEU A 767 6.45 -27.26 3.86
C LEU A 767 7.80 -27.25 4.60
N PRO A 768 8.79 -28.02 4.12
CA PRO A 768 10.10 -28.12 4.77
C PRO A 768 10.85 -26.79 4.72
N GLU A 769 11.55 -26.47 5.81
CA GLU A 769 12.26 -25.20 5.96
C GLU A 769 13.73 -25.23 5.51
N TYR A 770 14.34 -26.42 5.43
CA TYR A 770 15.77 -26.58 5.16
C TYR A 770 16.04 -27.16 3.77
N PHE A 771 17.16 -26.74 3.17
CA PHE A 771 17.62 -27.25 1.88
C PHE A 771 18.33 -28.61 2.02
N GLY A 772 18.10 -29.49 1.04
CA GLY A 772 18.74 -30.82 0.98
C GLY A 772 20.22 -30.77 0.54
N GLN A 773 20.90 -31.92 0.66
CA GLN A 773 22.35 -32.07 0.40
C GLN A 773 22.80 -31.53 -0.96
N LYS A 774 22.00 -31.71 -2.03
CA LYS A 774 22.31 -31.16 -3.36
C LYS A 774 22.55 -29.64 -3.39
N ASN A 775 21.82 -28.87 -2.58
CA ASN A 775 22.01 -27.42 -2.50
C ASN A 775 23.30 -27.05 -1.78
N ILE A 776 23.70 -27.88 -0.82
CA ILE A 776 24.95 -27.72 -0.07
C ILE A 776 26.12 -28.02 -1.02
N ASP A 777 26.05 -29.13 -1.75
CA ASP A 777 27.05 -29.52 -2.75
C ASP A 777 27.19 -28.45 -3.84
N TYR A 778 26.05 -27.87 -4.27
CA TYR A 778 26.04 -26.77 -5.23
C TYR A 778 26.70 -25.51 -4.68
N ALA A 779 26.33 -25.07 -3.48
CA ALA A 779 26.96 -23.91 -2.84
C ALA A 779 28.47 -24.12 -2.65
N GLU A 780 28.90 -25.32 -2.26
CA GLU A 780 30.31 -25.67 -2.17
C GLU A 780 31.02 -25.57 -3.53
N SER A 781 30.40 -26.04 -4.61
CA SER A 781 30.96 -25.92 -5.95
C SER A 781 31.12 -24.45 -6.38
N VAL A 782 30.18 -23.58 -6.01
CA VAL A 782 30.25 -22.13 -6.26
C VAL A 782 31.41 -21.52 -5.48
N PHE A 783 31.57 -21.84 -4.19
CA PHE A 783 32.71 -21.36 -3.40
C PHE A 783 34.05 -21.78 -4.02
N ARG A 784 34.21 -23.05 -4.39
CA ARG A 784 35.46 -23.55 -5.00
C ARG A 784 35.77 -22.86 -6.33
N MET A 785 34.75 -22.63 -7.15
CA MET A 785 34.93 -21.96 -8.44
C MET A 785 35.31 -20.48 -8.26
N MET A 786 34.70 -19.80 -7.29
CA MET A 786 35.02 -18.40 -6.95
C MET A 786 36.42 -18.27 -6.36
N LEU A 787 36.82 -19.13 -5.42
CA LEU A 787 38.16 -19.09 -4.81
C LEU A 787 39.26 -19.30 -5.87
N LYS A 788 39.05 -20.22 -6.82
CA LYS A 788 39.98 -20.42 -7.94
C LYS A 788 40.11 -19.19 -8.84
N ASP A 789 39.01 -18.49 -9.11
CA ASP A 789 39.01 -17.25 -9.90
C ASP A 789 39.76 -16.12 -9.17
N GLU A 790 39.61 -16.02 -7.85
CA GLU A 790 40.35 -15.09 -6.99
C GLU A 790 41.79 -15.55 -6.67
N HIS A 791 42.26 -16.67 -7.24
CA HIS A 791 43.59 -17.27 -6.98
C HIS A 791 43.85 -17.60 -5.49
N ILE A 792 42.80 -17.93 -4.76
CA ILE A 792 42.84 -18.35 -3.34
C ILE A 792 42.84 -19.89 -3.29
N ASP A 793 43.67 -20.47 -2.43
CA ASP A 793 43.73 -21.92 -2.23
C ASP A 793 42.41 -22.46 -1.65
N ASP A 794 41.76 -23.37 -2.37
CA ASP A 794 40.49 -24.00 -1.97
C ASP A 794 40.69 -25.29 -1.15
N SER A 795 41.94 -25.69 -0.88
CA SER A 795 42.29 -26.85 -0.05
C SER A 795 41.82 -26.71 1.40
N GLU A 796 41.71 -25.47 1.90
CA GLU A 796 41.25 -25.15 3.26
C GLU A 796 39.74 -24.81 3.35
N LEU A 797 38.96 -24.98 2.27
CA LEU A 797 37.52 -24.69 2.29
C LEU A 797 36.76 -25.67 3.20
N ILE A 798 36.14 -25.16 4.27
CA ILE A 798 35.36 -25.94 5.23
C ILE A 798 33.96 -25.34 5.39
N ILE A 799 32.91 -26.14 5.20
CA ILE A 799 31.53 -25.73 5.53
C ILE A 799 31.38 -25.68 7.05
N ILE A 800 31.13 -24.50 7.60
CA ILE A 800 31.06 -24.25 9.05
C ILE A 800 29.63 -23.93 9.54
N GLY A 801 28.70 -23.64 8.64
CA GLY A 801 27.33 -23.31 9.01
C GLY A 801 26.32 -23.55 7.88
N LYS A 802 25.10 -23.93 8.27
CA LYS A 802 23.96 -24.16 7.37
C LYS A 802 22.75 -23.44 7.96
N GLY A 803 22.14 -22.52 7.21
CA GLY A 803 20.99 -21.74 7.66
C GLY A 803 19.86 -21.71 6.63
N LYS A 804 18.74 -21.07 6.98
CA LYS A 804 17.57 -20.91 6.09
C LYS A 804 17.88 -20.04 4.87
N GLU A 805 18.73 -19.01 5.07
CA GLU A 805 19.05 -18.04 4.02
C GLU A 805 20.22 -18.48 3.13
N GLY A 806 21.04 -19.43 3.59
CA GLY A 806 22.32 -19.72 2.93
C GLY A 806 23.24 -20.73 3.61
N ILE A 807 24.40 -20.94 2.99
CA ILE A 807 25.50 -21.77 3.49
C ILE A 807 26.70 -20.90 3.83
N ILE A 808 27.38 -21.26 4.91
CA ILE A 808 28.57 -20.55 5.41
C ILE A 808 29.78 -21.48 5.30
N ALA A 809 30.81 -21.01 4.60
CA ALA A 809 32.08 -21.70 4.46
C ALA A 809 33.23 -20.81 4.96
N LYS A 810 34.30 -21.42 5.44
CA LYS A 810 35.54 -20.76 5.84
C LYS A 810 36.64 -21.16 4.88
N ALA A 811 37.45 -20.21 4.42
CA ALA A 811 38.74 -20.47 3.76
C ALA A 811 39.76 -19.42 4.23
N GLY A 812 40.89 -19.87 4.77
CA GLY A 812 41.89 -19.00 5.41
C GLY A 812 41.31 -18.19 6.57
N SER A 813 41.50 -16.87 6.54
CA SER A 813 41.00 -15.91 7.55
C SER A 813 39.59 -15.38 7.27
N PHE A 814 38.93 -15.84 6.20
CA PHE A 814 37.65 -15.32 5.75
C PHE A 814 36.52 -16.35 5.83
N VAL A 815 35.31 -15.82 6.00
CA VAL A 815 34.05 -16.53 5.95
C VAL A 815 33.24 -16.05 4.76
N TYR A 816 32.75 -17.01 3.99
CA TYR A 816 31.95 -16.81 2.80
C TYR A 816 30.54 -17.28 3.08
N LYS A 817 29.57 -16.38 2.96
CA LYS A 817 28.15 -16.70 3.12
C LYS A 817 27.44 -16.62 1.78
N TYR A 818 27.05 -17.77 1.24
CA TYR A 818 26.32 -17.91 0.00
C TYR A 818 24.82 -17.88 0.28
N PHE A 819 24.08 -17.04 -0.44
CA PHE A 819 22.62 -16.93 -0.29
C PHE A 819 21.90 -17.71 -1.38
N PHE A 820 20.99 -18.63 -1.00
CA PHE A 820 20.32 -19.52 -1.95
C PHE A 820 19.52 -18.80 -3.04
N PHE A 821 18.95 -17.64 -2.71
CA PHE A 821 18.13 -16.81 -3.62
C PHE A 821 18.82 -15.52 -4.03
N GLY A 822 20.14 -15.43 -3.82
CA GLY A 822 20.89 -14.22 -4.09
C GLY A 822 20.35 -13.00 -3.32
N SER A 823 20.40 -11.84 -3.96
CA SER A 823 19.87 -10.58 -3.42
C SER A 823 18.34 -10.53 -3.33
N ALA A 824 17.61 -11.34 -4.11
CA ALA A 824 16.14 -11.43 -4.10
C ALA A 824 15.56 -12.00 -2.79
N GLY A 825 16.43 -12.54 -1.92
CA GLY A 825 16.06 -13.01 -0.60
C GLY A 825 16.05 -11.94 0.49
N PHE A 826 16.57 -10.74 0.23
CA PHE A 826 16.54 -9.65 1.20
C PHE A 826 15.20 -8.91 1.12
N GLU A 827 14.65 -8.54 2.28
CA GLU A 827 13.50 -7.65 2.35
C GLU A 827 13.87 -6.26 1.83
N ASP A 828 12.86 -5.54 1.33
CA ASP A 828 13.03 -4.21 0.74
C ASP A 828 13.71 -3.23 1.73
N GLY A 829 14.90 -2.74 1.39
CA GLY A 829 15.71 -1.85 2.22
C GLY A 829 16.78 -2.51 3.10
N ASN A 830 16.70 -3.83 3.36
CA ASN A 830 17.67 -4.51 4.23
C ASN A 830 19.04 -4.64 3.54
N LEU A 831 19.05 -4.85 2.22
CA LEU A 831 20.29 -4.98 1.46
C LEU A 831 21.09 -3.68 1.43
N GLU A 832 20.41 -2.53 1.38
CA GLU A 832 21.01 -1.19 1.42
C GLU A 832 21.74 -0.96 2.74
N ILE A 833 21.22 -1.50 3.84
CA ILE A 833 21.87 -1.44 5.16
C ILE A 833 23.13 -2.30 5.17
N ILE A 834 23.04 -3.54 4.70
CA ILE A 834 24.19 -4.44 4.60
C ILE A 834 25.29 -3.81 3.72
N LYS A 835 24.92 -3.22 2.57
CA LYS A 835 25.86 -2.47 1.71
C LYS A 835 26.53 -1.30 2.45
N LYS A 836 25.80 -0.60 3.33
CA LYS A 836 26.36 0.48 4.17
C LYS A 836 27.31 -0.02 5.28
N MET A 837 27.30 -1.32 5.60
CA MET A 837 28.20 -1.92 6.61
C MET A 837 29.55 -2.36 6.02
N VAL A 838 29.66 -2.48 4.70
CA VAL A 838 30.89 -2.92 4.02
C VAL A 838 32.07 -2.02 4.39
N GLY A 839 33.17 -2.62 4.85
CA GLY A 839 34.40 -1.93 5.23
C GLY A 839 34.34 -1.15 6.54
N LYS A 840 33.21 -1.13 7.26
CA LYS A 840 33.09 -0.45 8.55
C LYS A 840 33.56 -1.34 9.69
N GLU A 841 34.29 -0.74 10.63
CA GLU A 841 34.71 -1.42 11.86
C GLU A 841 33.65 -1.28 12.95
N PHE A 842 33.36 -2.42 13.58
CA PHE A 842 32.48 -2.57 14.73
C PHE A 842 33.23 -3.31 15.85
N ASN A 843 32.95 -2.95 17.09
CA ASN A 843 33.52 -3.63 18.25
C ASN A 843 32.83 -4.99 18.44
N HIS A 844 31.49 -5.01 18.37
CA HIS A 844 30.69 -6.20 18.69
C HIS A 844 30.06 -6.87 17.47
N VAL A 845 30.39 -6.47 16.25
CA VAL A 845 29.91 -7.12 15.01
C VAL A 845 31.10 -7.60 14.20
N CYS A 846 31.00 -8.76 13.55
CA CYS A 846 32.03 -9.20 12.62
C CYS A 846 32.14 -8.22 11.44
N LYS A 847 33.37 -8.03 10.94
CA LYS A 847 33.61 -7.08 9.86
C LYS A 847 33.18 -7.68 8.54
N LEU A 848 32.33 -6.96 7.82
CA LEU A 848 31.99 -7.24 6.43
C LEU A 848 33.09 -6.65 5.53
N ASP A 849 33.89 -7.52 4.91
CA ASP A 849 35.00 -7.10 4.05
C ASP A 849 34.48 -6.60 2.70
N LYS A 850 33.78 -7.47 1.96
CA LYS A 850 33.21 -7.17 0.65
C LYS A 850 31.96 -7.98 0.37
N ILE A 851 31.20 -7.53 -0.63
CA ILE A 851 30.08 -8.27 -1.23
C ILE A 851 30.54 -8.68 -2.63
N VAL A 852 30.44 -9.96 -2.94
CA VAL A 852 30.87 -10.53 -4.23
C VAL A 852 29.64 -11.01 -5.00
N CYS A 853 29.51 -10.54 -6.24
CA CYS A 853 28.54 -11.05 -7.21
C CYS A 853 29.30 -11.92 -8.23
N PHE A 854 29.40 -13.22 -7.99
CA PHE A 854 30.17 -14.14 -8.83
C PHE A 854 29.25 -14.93 -9.76
N LYS A 855 29.32 -14.69 -11.08
CA LYS A 855 28.49 -15.38 -12.11
C LYS A 855 26.99 -15.43 -11.76
N GLY A 856 26.46 -14.34 -11.18
CA GLY A 856 25.07 -14.23 -10.74
C GLY A 856 24.77 -14.77 -9.33
N HIS A 857 25.76 -15.28 -8.61
CA HIS A 857 25.66 -15.67 -7.20
C HIS A 857 26.02 -14.52 -6.26
N PHE A 858 25.26 -14.36 -5.18
CA PHE A 858 25.48 -13.32 -4.17
C PHE A 858 26.15 -13.89 -2.93
N ILE A 859 27.33 -13.38 -2.58
CA ILE A 859 28.16 -13.88 -1.48
C ILE A 859 28.62 -12.71 -0.61
N LEU A 860 28.47 -12.84 0.71
CA LEU A 860 29.10 -11.94 1.67
C LEU A 860 30.44 -12.53 2.13
N VAL A 861 31.49 -11.70 2.12
CA VAL A 861 32.83 -12.06 2.60
C VAL A 861 33.09 -11.32 3.91
N MET A 862 33.34 -12.06 4.97
CA MET A 862 33.44 -11.55 6.34
C MET A 862 34.74 -12.04 6.98
N GLU A 863 35.30 -11.28 7.92
CA GLU A 863 36.45 -11.78 8.70
C GLU A 863 36.01 -12.90 9.66
N TYR A 864 36.79 -13.99 9.72
CA TYR A 864 36.52 -15.09 10.65
C TYR A 864 36.79 -14.65 12.09
N VAL A 865 35.76 -14.73 12.95
CA VAL A 865 35.90 -14.45 14.37
C VAL A 865 36.29 -15.73 15.10
N TYR A 866 37.54 -15.80 15.56
CA TYR A 866 38.02 -16.86 16.44
C TYR A 866 37.39 -16.72 17.83
N GLY A 867 36.95 -17.82 18.45
CA GLY A 867 36.39 -17.81 19.79
C GLY A 867 35.52 -19.02 20.10
N GLU A 868 34.93 -19.04 21.30
CA GLU A 868 33.95 -20.06 21.69
C GLU A 868 32.52 -19.61 21.39
N LYS A 869 31.62 -20.57 21.18
CA LYS A 869 30.18 -20.28 21.13
C LYS A 869 29.72 -19.66 22.45
N TYR A 870 28.86 -18.66 22.36
CA TYR A 870 28.29 -18.02 23.54
C TYR A 870 27.49 -19.01 24.39
N LYS A 871 27.82 -19.10 25.67
CA LYS A 871 27.23 -20.01 26.67
C LYS A 871 26.59 -19.24 27.83
N GLY A 872 26.14 -18.01 27.59
CA GLY A 872 25.57 -17.15 28.64
C GLY A 872 26.55 -16.18 29.29
N GLY A 873 26.02 -15.22 30.07
CA GLY A 873 26.80 -14.21 30.78
C GLY A 873 27.10 -12.95 29.96
N TYR A 874 28.23 -12.29 30.23
CA TYR A 874 28.72 -11.13 29.46
C TYR A 874 27.69 -9.99 29.31
N LEU A 875 26.97 -9.68 30.38
CA LEU A 875 25.94 -8.64 30.39
C LEU A 875 26.45 -7.31 29.83
N ASP A 876 27.63 -6.86 30.29
CA ASP A 876 28.22 -5.61 29.85
C ASP A 876 28.51 -5.60 28.34
N GLU A 877 29.02 -6.70 27.79
CA GLU A 877 29.28 -6.82 26.35
C GLU A 877 27.97 -6.81 25.53
N ILE A 878 26.92 -7.47 26.03
CA ILE A 878 25.59 -7.44 25.39
C ILE A 878 25.03 -6.01 25.40
N ARG A 879 25.13 -5.30 26.52
CA ARG A 879 24.70 -3.90 26.64
C ARG A 879 25.50 -3.00 25.71
N ASN A 880 26.82 -3.13 25.70
CA ASN A 880 27.72 -2.36 24.85
C ASN A 880 27.44 -2.59 23.35
N MET A 881 27.16 -3.84 22.95
CA MET A 881 26.72 -4.18 21.61
C MET A 881 25.41 -3.46 21.25
N LEU A 882 24.38 -3.53 22.09
CA LEU A 882 23.11 -2.86 21.85
C LEU A 882 23.27 -1.33 21.75
N LEU A 883 24.09 -0.72 22.62
CA LEU A 883 24.41 0.71 22.56
C LEU A 883 25.18 1.09 21.30
N GLU A 884 26.15 0.26 20.88
CA GLU A 884 26.87 0.45 19.62
C GLU A 884 25.90 0.45 18.43
N LEU A 885 24.99 -0.52 18.36
CA LEU A 885 23.99 -0.62 17.30
C LEU A 885 23.03 0.57 17.31
N ARG A 886 22.55 1.00 18.48
CA ARG A 886 21.73 2.21 18.65
C ARG A 886 22.43 3.46 18.12
N ASN A 887 23.69 3.67 18.50
CA ASN A 887 24.47 4.83 18.05
C ASN A 887 24.78 4.80 16.54
N ARG A 888 24.74 3.62 15.92
CA ARG A 888 24.95 3.42 14.47
C ARG A 888 23.64 3.42 13.68
N GLU A 889 22.50 3.65 14.33
CA GLU A 889 21.16 3.58 13.74
C GLU A 889 20.85 2.21 13.09
N LEU A 890 21.29 1.14 13.75
CA LEU A 890 21.07 -0.24 13.32
C LEU A 890 20.27 -1.04 14.35
N VAL A 891 19.45 -1.96 13.87
CA VAL A 891 18.81 -3.01 14.67
C VAL A 891 19.08 -4.36 14.03
N PHE A 892 19.40 -5.35 14.87
CA PHE A 892 19.56 -6.73 14.48
C PHE A 892 18.48 -7.59 15.15
N THR A 893 17.55 -8.12 14.36
CA THR A 893 16.33 -8.76 14.86
C THR A 893 16.53 -10.18 15.35
N ASN A 894 17.67 -10.82 15.05
CA ASN A 894 17.91 -12.24 15.33
C ASN A 894 18.99 -12.47 16.41
N ILE A 895 18.99 -11.65 17.47
CA ILE A 895 19.87 -11.89 18.63
C ILE A 895 19.47 -13.22 19.27
N CYS A 896 20.42 -14.16 19.32
CA CYS A 896 20.33 -15.46 19.98
C CYS A 896 21.74 -16.03 20.22
N PRO A 897 21.92 -17.00 21.13
CA PRO A 897 23.24 -17.58 21.44
C PRO A 897 23.99 -18.12 20.21
N GLY A 898 23.28 -18.66 19.23
CA GLY A 898 23.87 -19.25 18.02
C GLY A 898 24.57 -18.24 17.09
N ASN A 899 24.24 -16.95 17.22
CA ASN A 899 24.81 -15.87 16.42
C ASN A 899 25.91 -15.08 17.14
N LEU A 900 26.30 -15.51 18.35
CA LEU A 900 27.29 -14.83 19.19
C LEU A 900 28.52 -15.72 19.44
N ILE A 901 29.70 -15.13 19.30
CA ILE A 901 31.00 -15.73 19.62
C ILE A 901 31.67 -14.92 20.72
N VAL A 902 32.30 -15.60 21.67
CA VAL A 902 33.12 -15.00 22.71
C VAL A 902 34.59 -15.13 22.33
N ASN A 903 35.28 -14.01 22.15
CA ASN A 903 36.71 -13.95 21.88
C ASN A 903 37.42 -13.14 22.96
N SER A 904 38.28 -13.79 23.74
CA SER A 904 39.13 -13.13 24.74
C SER A 904 38.34 -12.21 25.70
N GLY A 905 37.12 -12.62 26.07
CA GLY A 905 36.21 -11.87 26.94
C GLY A 905 35.21 -10.96 26.22
N ASN A 906 35.34 -10.72 24.91
CA ASN A 906 34.45 -9.86 24.14
C ASN A 906 33.38 -10.66 23.39
N VAL A 907 32.15 -10.15 23.35
CA VAL A 907 31.06 -10.77 22.58
C VAL A 907 30.96 -10.16 21.19
N LYS A 908 31.04 -10.99 20.16
CA LYS A 908 30.84 -10.59 18.76
C LYS A 908 29.66 -11.29 18.12
N LEU A 909 28.81 -10.50 17.48
CA LEU A 909 27.77 -10.93 16.57
C LEU A 909 28.37 -11.32 15.22
N ILE A 910 28.15 -12.55 14.78
CA ILE A 910 28.77 -13.12 13.57
C ILE A 910 27.80 -13.25 12.39
N ASP A 911 26.50 -13.02 12.61
CA ASP A 911 25.48 -13.19 11.58
C ASP A 911 25.23 -11.89 10.80
N LEU A 912 25.73 -11.83 9.57
CA LEU A 912 25.43 -10.77 8.60
C LEU A 912 24.51 -11.34 7.51
N GLY A 913 23.33 -10.77 7.34
CA GLY A 913 22.28 -11.36 6.51
C GLY A 913 20.96 -10.59 6.59
N ARG A 914 19.84 -11.29 6.45
CA ARG A 914 18.51 -10.65 6.33
C ARG A 914 18.00 -9.98 7.60
N SER A 915 18.55 -10.32 8.77
CA SER A 915 18.09 -9.87 10.09
C SER A 915 18.48 -8.42 10.45
N TRP A 916 19.10 -7.69 9.53
CA TRP A 916 19.53 -6.30 9.74
C TRP A 916 18.51 -5.33 9.17
N ILE A 917 17.99 -4.44 10.03
CA ILE A 917 16.95 -3.47 9.69
C ILE A 917 17.33 -2.07 10.21
N PRO A 918 16.69 -0.98 9.71
CA PRO A 918 16.97 0.36 10.19
C PRO A 918 16.50 0.54 11.64
N PHE A 919 17.15 1.47 12.35
CA PHE A 919 16.76 1.79 13.71
C PHE A 919 15.38 2.44 13.81
N SER A 920 14.58 1.94 14.73
CA SER A 920 13.46 2.65 15.35
C SER A 920 13.39 2.24 16.81
N GLU A 921 12.87 3.09 17.69
CA GLU A 921 12.80 2.80 19.13
C GLU A 921 12.03 1.50 19.43
N ILE A 922 11.00 1.18 18.65
CA ILE A 922 10.19 -0.02 18.83
C ILE A 922 10.94 -1.28 18.39
N GLU A 923 11.69 -1.24 17.28
CA GLU A 923 12.50 -2.38 16.84
C GLU A 923 13.73 -2.57 17.73
N PHE A 924 14.26 -1.48 18.26
CA PHE A 924 15.30 -1.51 19.28
C PHE A 924 14.80 -2.15 20.59
N HIS A 925 13.58 -1.83 21.03
CA HIS A 925 12.95 -2.46 22.19
C HIS A 925 12.80 -3.98 22.00
N LYS A 926 12.29 -4.44 20.85
CA LYS A 926 12.22 -5.88 20.51
C LYS A 926 13.58 -6.56 20.48
N MET A 927 14.59 -5.87 19.93
CA MET A 927 15.97 -6.34 19.97
C MET A 927 16.48 -6.49 21.41
N CYS A 928 16.14 -5.55 22.30
CA CYS A 928 16.46 -5.63 23.72
C CYS A 928 15.77 -6.82 24.40
N ILE A 929 14.49 -7.10 24.10
CA ILE A 929 13.78 -8.29 24.61
C ILE A 929 14.56 -9.56 24.26
N ARG A 930 14.95 -9.72 22.99
CA ARG A 930 15.72 -10.89 22.54
C ARG A 930 17.10 -10.96 23.17
N ALA A 931 17.79 -9.83 23.30
CA ALA A 931 19.08 -9.76 23.96
C ALA A 931 18.99 -10.15 25.44
N TYR A 932 17.96 -9.70 26.14
CA TYR A 932 17.70 -10.04 27.53
C TYR A 932 17.45 -11.55 27.71
N LEU A 933 16.60 -12.13 26.86
CA LEU A 933 16.36 -13.58 26.87
C LEU A 933 17.62 -14.37 26.49
N THR A 934 18.41 -13.87 25.53
CA THR A 934 19.70 -14.45 25.14
C THR A 934 20.71 -14.41 26.28
N TYR A 935 20.74 -13.34 27.04
CA TYR A 935 21.59 -13.20 28.21
C TYR A 935 21.18 -14.18 29.32
N ARG A 936 19.93 -14.09 29.76
CA ARG A 936 19.45 -14.70 31.01
C ARG A 936 19.01 -16.16 30.85
N TRP A 937 18.51 -16.56 29.68
CA TRP A 937 17.86 -17.86 29.45
C TRP A 937 18.53 -18.68 28.34
N HIS A 938 19.80 -18.40 28.02
CA HIS A 938 20.59 -19.07 26.98
C HIS A 938 20.61 -20.61 27.05
N PHE A 939 20.42 -21.18 28.24
CA PHE A 939 20.49 -22.63 28.50
C PHE A 939 19.20 -23.38 28.19
N ARG A 940 18.09 -22.68 27.87
CA ARG A 940 16.79 -23.30 27.61
C ARG A 940 16.71 -23.87 26.20
N ASP A 941 16.21 -25.10 26.08
CA ASP A 941 16.01 -25.76 24.79
C ASP A 941 14.89 -25.10 23.97
N ASP A 942 13.88 -24.53 24.63
CA ASP A 942 12.73 -23.84 24.03
C ASP A 942 12.94 -22.33 23.84
N LEU A 943 14.17 -21.81 24.03
CA LEU A 943 14.47 -20.37 24.00
C LEU A 943 13.96 -19.66 22.73
N LYS A 944 14.04 -20.33 21.58
CA LYS A 944 13.61 -19.76 20.30
C LYS A 944 12.09 -19.54 20.25
N GLU A 945 11.32 -20.47 20.81
CA GLU A 945 9.86 -20.36 20.92
C GLU A 945 9.48 -19.26 21.92
N LEU A 946 10.19 -19.22 23.06
CA LEU A 946 10.04 -18.18 24.06
C LEU A 946 10.30 -16.77 23.49
N MET A 947 11.37 -16.60 22.72
CA MET A 947 11.69 -15.33 22.05
C MET A 947 10.59 -14.90 21.08
N ASN A 948 9.99 -15.83 20.35
CA ASN A 948 8.89 -15.51 19.44
C ASN A 948 7.63 -15.10 20.20
N LYS A 949 7.29 -15.82 21.28
CA LYS A 949 6.16 -15.49 22.16
C LYS A 949 6.32 -14.11 22.81
N ALA A 950 7.54 -13.78 23.23
CA ALA A 950 7.86 -12.48 23.83
C ALA A 950 7.66 -11.28 22.89
N MET A 951 7.56 -11.50 21.57
CA MET A 951 7.31 -10.42 20.62
C MET A 951 5.85 -9.93 20.64
N THR A 952 4.93 -10.74 21.17
CA THR A 952 3.49 -10.43 21.24
C THR A 952 2.94 -10.39 22.66
N ASP A 953 3.63 -11.02 23.62
CA ASP A 953 3.25 -11.10 25.02
C ASP A 953 4.43 -10.74 25.94
N GLU A 954 4.48 -9.49 26.38
CA GLU A 954 5.51 -9.02 27.32
C GLU A 954 5.22 -9.43 28.79
N SER A 955 4.09 -10.11 29.06
CA SER A 955 3.71 -10.55 30.40
C SER A 955 4.32 -11.88 30.82
N ILE A 956 5.10 -12.51 29.95
CA ILE A 956 5.72 -13.81 30.22
C ILE A 956 6.68 -13.74 31.43
N PRO A 957 6.71 -14.77 32.30
CA PRO A 957 7.54 -14.76 33.52
C PRO A 957 9.03 -14.57 33.25
N GLU A 958 9.53 -15.05 32.12
CA GLU A 958 10.93 -14.96 31.73
C GLU A 958 11.42 -13.54 31.44
N LEU A 959 10.50 -12.57 31.27
CA LEU A 959 10.82 -11.14 31.20
C LEU A 959 10.85 -10.44 32.57
N ALA A 960 10.72 -11.16 33.68
CA ALA A 960 10.91 -10.59 35.01
C ALA A 960 12.30 -9.95 35.13
N GLY A 961 12.36 -8.64 35.41
CA GLY A 961 13.59 -7.85 35.45
C GLY A 961 14.00 -7.19 34.13
N PHE A 962 13.25 -7.40 33.04
CA PHE A 962 13.51 -6.75 31.75
C PHE A 962 13.48 -5.22 31.83
N ASN A 963 12.60 -4.65 32.66
CA ASN A 963 12.55 -3.20 32.89
C ASN A 963 13.87 -2.65 33.44
N LEU A 964 14.55 -3.41 34.31
CA LEU A 964 15.86 -3.05 34.85
C LEU A 964 16.93 -3.14 33.76
N PHE A 965 16.87 -4.17 32.92
CA PHE A 965 17.74 -4.29 31.74
C PHE A 965 17.56 -3.11 30.78
N LEU A 966 16.31 -2.70 30.50
CA LEU A 966 16.04 -1.55 29.63
C LEU A 966 16.54 -0.24 30.25
N LYS A 967 16.30 -0.02 31.56
CA LYS A 967 16.84 1.12 32.31
C LYS A 967 18.37 1.16 32.27
N SER A 968 19.03 0.00 32.27
CA SER A 968 20.49 -0.09 32.12
C SER A 968 21.02 0.48 30.80
N MET A 969 20.16 0.62 29.78
CA MET A 969 20.51 1.15 28.46
C MET A 969 20.35 2.67 28.35
N GLU A 970 19.82 3.32 29.39
CA GLU A 970 19.60 4.77 29.44
C GLU A 970 20.90 5.50 29.80
N LYS A 971 21.18 6.61 29.11
CA LYS A 971 22.22 7.55 29.53
C LYS A 971 21.62 8.48 30.56
N THR A 972 22.18 8.48 31.77
CA THR A 972 21.71 9.30 32.88
C THR A 972 22.89 10.02 33.57
N SER A 973 22.65 11.20 34.11
CA SER A 973 23.62 12.03 34.83
C SER A 973 23.22 12.27 36.31
N LYS A 974 24.17 12.72 37.14
CA LYS A 974 23.88 13.17 38.52
C LYS A 974 22.75 14.22 38.52
N LYS A 975 22.81 15.14 37.56
CA LYS A 975 21.87 16.26 37.42
C LYS A 975 20.44 15.79 37.16
N GLU A 976 20.27 14.63 36.54
CA GLU A 976 18.95 14.06 36.28
C GLU A 976 18.44 13.21 37.44
N MET A 977 19.33 12.56 38.21
CA MET A 977 18.93 11.66 39.31
C MET A 977 18.79 12.36 40.67
N LEU A 978 19.78 13.17 41.08
CA LEU A 978 19.87 13.69 42.45
C LEU A 978 19.36 15.12 42.57
N ASP A 979 19.81 16.01 41.67
CA ASP A 979 19.52 17.45 41.76
C ASP A 979 18.00 17.76 41.84
N PRO A 980 17.09 17.07 41.13
CA PRO A 980 15.65 17.33 41.24
C PRO A 980 15.09 17.10 42.65
N SER A 981 15.57 16.06 43.34
CA SER A 981 15.16 15.74 44.72
C SER A 981 15.67 16.77 45.72
N VAL A 982 16.93 17.23 45.55
CA VAL A 982 17.49 18.31 46.38
C VAL A 982 16.72 19.61 46.15
N ILE A 983 16.49 20.00 44.90
CA ILE A 983 15.75 21.21 44.52
C ILE A 983 14.34 21.17 45.12
N LYS A 984 13.63 20.03 45.04
CA LYS A 984 12.28 19.87 45.60
C LYS A 984 12.22 20.17 47.10
N LEU A 985 13.20 19.72 47.87
CA LEU A 985 13.24 19.99 49.32
C LEU A 985 13.54 21.45 49.64
N CYS A 986 14.31 22.13 48.78
CA CYS A 986 14.75 23.51 49.00
C CYS A 986 13.78 24.56 48.44
N ASN A 987 12.90 24.18 47.51
CA ASN A 987 12.11 25.12 46.71
C ASN A 987 11.11 25.97 47.52
N ASN A 988 10.81 25.62 48.77
CA ASN A 988 9.89 26.38 49.62
C ASN A 988 10.56 27.52 50.40
N TYR A 989 11.90 27.55 50.45
CA TYR A 989 12.66 28.57 51.17
C TYR A 989 13.06 29.72 50.24
N LYS A 990 13.31 30.91 50.81
CA LYS A 990 13.68 32.12 50.04
C LYS A 990 15.18 32.39 50.08
N HIS A 991 15.81 32.20 51.24
CA HIS A 991 17.24 32.43 51.44
C HIS A 991 17.97 31.09 51.58
N ILE A 992 18.73 30.73 50.54
CA ILE A 992 19.34 29.41 50.39
C ILE A 992 20.86 29.56 50.28
N PHE A 993 21.60 28.74 51.01
CA PHE A 993 23.04 28.62 50.87
C PHE A 993 23.40 27.27 50.25
N ASP A 994 24.20 27.23 49.19
CA ASP A 994 24.69 26.00 48.55
C ASP A 994 26.17 25.79 48.89
N PHE A 995 26.44 24.96 49.89
CA PHE A 995 27.77 24.63 50.39
C PHE A 995 28.36 23.48 49.57
N GLY A 996 29.49 23.74 48.91
CA GLY A 996 30.07 22.85 47.90
C GLY A 996 29.27 22.87 46.59
N CYS A 997 28.92 24.06 46.09
CA CYS A 997 28.00 24.25 44.97
C CYS A 997 28.52 23.69 43.62
N GLY A 998 29.80 23.31 43.53
CA GLY A 998 30.43 22.91 42.28
C GLY A 998 30.26 24.00 41.22
N ARG A 999 29.90 23.62 39.99
CA ARG A 999 29.60 24.58 38.89
C ARG A 999 28.22 25.27 39.00
N GLY A 1000 27.54 25.16 40.15
CA GLY A 1000 26.25 25.80 40.41
C GLY A 1000 25.05 25.10 39.79
N SER A 1001 25.06 23.77 39.61
CA SER A 1001 23.94 23.05 38.95
C SER A 1001 22.61 23.20 39.69
N ILE A 1002 22.64 23.20 41.02
CA ILE A 1002 21.48 23.37 41.90
C ILE A 1002 21.24 24.86 42.16
N ALA A 1003 22.29 25.60 42.55
CA ALA A 1003 22.21 27.02 42.86
C ALA A 1003 21.56 27.86 41.74
N GLU A 1004 21.96 27.66 40.48
CA GLU A 1004 21.41 28.40 39.35
C GLU A 1004 19.94 28.09 39.06
N VAL A 1005 19.51 26.83 39.27
CA VAL A 1005 18.11 26.46 39.04
C VAL A 1005 17.21 27.09 40.11
N LEU A 1006 17.64 27.07 41.36
CA LEU A 1006 16.92 27.72 42.45
C LEU A 1006 16.90 29.25 42.27
N ALA A 1007 18.02 29.87 41.88
CA ALA A 1007 18.08 31.31 41.61
C ALA A 1007 17.15 31.72 40.45
N LYS A 1008 17.10 30.92 39.36
CA LYS A 1008 16.13 31.11 38.26
C LYS A 1008 14.68 30.97 38.71
N ASN A 1009 14.41 30.15 39.72
CA ASN A 1009 13.09 30.04 40.36
C ASN A 1009 12.79 31.19 41.33
N GLY A 1010 13.55 32.29 41.28
CA GLY A 1010 13.34 33.50 42.07
C GLY A 1010 13.82 33.40 43.52
N LYS A 1011 14.69 32.46 43.84
CA LYS A 1011 15.27 32.31 45.18
C LYS A 1011 16.54 33.16 45.32
N ASN A 1012 16.80 33.66 46.52
CA ASN A 1012 18.08 34.29 46.84
C ASN A 1012 19.06 33.20 47.25
N VAL A 1013 20.02 32.89 46.37
CA VAL A 1013 20.94 31.76 46.54
C VAL A 1013 22.37 32.25 46.62
N THR A 1014 23.06 31.90 47.71
CA THR A 1014 24.49 32.12 47.89
C THR A 1014 25.23 30.80 47.70
N GLY A 1015 26.21 30.73 46.80
CA GLY A 1015 26.99 29.54 46.50
C GLY A 1015 28.44 29.64 46.99
N TYR A 1016 28.95 28.59 47.63
CA TYR A 1016 30.36 28.47 48.02
C TYR A 1016 30.89 27.09 47.63
N ASP A 1017 32.17 27.02 47.28
CA ASP A 1017 32.88 25.78 47.01
C ASP A 1017 34.30 25.90 47.57
N ILE A 1018 34.81 24.80 48.11
CA ILE A 1018 36.13 24.77 48.74
C ILE A 1018 37.26 24.92 47.71
N ASP A 1019 37.01 24.56 46.45
CA ASP A 1019 37.92 24.79 45.33
C ASP A 1019 37.71 26.20 44.74
N GLU A 1020 38.63 27.11 45.08
CA GLU A 1020 38.62 28.50 44.58
C GLU A 1020 38.66 28.59 43.05
N ALA A 1021 39.20 27.59 42.35
CA ALA A 1021 39.21 27.59 40.89
C ALA A 1021 37.80 27.39 40.32
N ILE A 1022 36.90 26.70 41.03
CA ILE A 1022 35.49 26.54 40.68
C ILE A 1022 34.76 27.87 40.88
N ILE A 1023 34.93 28.52 42.04
CA ILE A 1023 34.32 29.84 42.31
C ILE A 1023 34.78 30.90 41.31
N LYS A 1024 36.08 30.91 40.96
CA LYS A 1024 36.61 31.78 39.92
C LYS A 1024 35.95 31.56 38.56
N LYS A 1025 35.58 30.32 38.23
CA LYS A 1025 34.84 29.99 36.99
C LYS A 1025 33.39 30.44 37.08
N ASN A 1026 32.71 30.16 38.20
CA ASN A 1026 31.31 30.53 38.40
C ASN A 1026 31.12 32.07 38.35
N LYS A 1027 31.95 32.85 39.07
CA LYS A 1027 31.90 34.33 39.00
C LYS A 1027 32.24 34.91 37.62
N ARG A 1028 32.92 34.17 36.73
CA ARG A 1028 33.21 34.59 35.34
C ARG A 1028 32.07 34.29 34.38
N LEU A 1029 31.25 33.30 34.70
CA LEU A 1029 30.02 33.00 33.97
C LEU A 1029 28.97 33.99 34.50
N ASN A 1030 28.17 34.59 33.61
CA ASN A 1030 27.18 35.61 33.98
C ASN A 1030 25.96 34.95 34.68
N GLN A 1031 26.23 34.32 35.82
CA GLN A 1031 25.36 33.46 36.61
C GLN A 1031 24.48 34.28 37.57
N ILE A 1032 23.32 33.73 37.97
CA ILE A 1032 22.30 34.44 38.74
C ILE A 1032 22.54 34.30 40.25
N ALA A 1033 23.03 33.14 40.72
CA ALA A 1033 23.34 32.96 42.12
C ALA A 1033 24.58 33.78 42.53
N ASP A 1034 24.62 34.19 43.79
CA ASP A 1034 25.75 34.96 44.34
C ASP A 1034 26.84 34.02 44.86
N TYR A 1035 27.97 33.96 44.17
CA TYR A 1035 29.08 33.09 44.59
C TYR A 1035 30.05 33.85 45.48
N ILE A 1036 30.56 33.23 46.54
CA ILE A 1036 31.42 33.90 47.53
C ILE A 1036 32.79 33.21 47.67
N TRP A 1037 33.80 33.97 48.08
CA TRP A 1037 35.15 33.48 48.41
C TRP A 1037 35.25 33.01 49.85
N ARG A 1038 36.35 32.31 50.19
CA ARG A 1038 36.60 31.79 51.55
C ARG A 1038 36.58 32.88 52.61
N ASP A 1039 37.21 34.03 52.36
CA ASP A 1039 37.22 35.15 53.32
C ASP A 1039 35.81 35.71 53.57
N GLU A 1040 34.96 35.70 52.54
CA GLU A 1040 33.55 36.13 52.64
C GLU A 1040 32.71 35.12 53.44
N LEU A 1041 32.97 33.82 53.28
CA LEU A 1041 32.36 32.78 54.12
C LEU A 1041 32.73 32.95 55.60
N GLU A 1042 34.00 33.20 55.91
CA GLU A 1042 34.45 33.42 57.30
C GLU A 1042 33.84 34.68 57.92
N LEU A 1043 33.57 35.71 57.12
CA LEU A 1043 32.83 36.90 57.55
C LEU A 1043 31.36 36.57 57.82
N LEU A 1044 30.70 35.81 56.94
CA LEU A 1044 29.31 35.38 57.12
C LEU A 1044 29.14 34.60 58.43
N LYS A 1045 30.03 33.65 58.71
CA LYS A 1045 30.03 32.85 59.94
C LYS A 1045 30.14 33.69 61.22
N LYS A 1046 30.81 34.84 61.18
CA LYS A 1046 30.96 35.76 62.32
C LYS A 1046 29.82 36.78 62.43
N SER A 1047 29.03 36.96 61.38
CA SER A 1047 28.04 38.03 61.25
C SER A 1047 26.65 37.72 61.83
N GLU A 1048 26.46 36.53 62.43
CA GLU A 1048 25.15 35.98 62.85
C GLU A 1048 24.09 35.92 61.73
N GLN A 1049 24.51 36.02 60.46
CA GLN A 1049 23.62 35.84 59.31
C GLN A 1049 23.37 34.36 59.07
N HIS A 1050 22.09 33.99 59.08
CA HIS A 1050 21.65 32.61 58.89
C HIS A 1050 20.71 32.46 57.69
N PHE A 1051 20.71 31.27 57.12
CA PHE A 1051 19.90 30.88 55.96
C PHE A 1051 18.74 29.98 56.39
N GLU A 1052 17.63 30.06 55.64
CA GLU A 1052 16.44 29.24 55.87
C GLU A 1052 16.67 27.79 55.40
N CYS A 1053 17.55 27.62 54.41
CA CYS A 1053 17.94 26.31 53.88
C CYS A 1053 19.43 26.31 53.51
N VAL A 1054 20.20 25.35 54.02
CA VAL A 1054 21.60 25.13 53.65
C VAL A 1054 21.74 23.79 52.95
N ILE A 1055 22.25 23.78 51.72
CA ILE A 1055 22.48 22.57 50.91
C ILE A 1055 23.93 22.15 51.09
N CYS A 1056 24.17 20.86 51.27
CA CYS A 1056 25.51 20.26 51.26
C CYS A 1056 25.44 18.96 50.45
N SER A 1057 25.67 19.03 49.14
CA SER A 1057 25.42 17.92 48.22
C SER A 1057 26.72 17.24 47.76
N LEU A 1058 26.95 16.01 48.22
CA LEU A 1058 28.10 15.16 47.91
C LEU A 1058 29.46 15.74 48.33
N VAL A 1059 29.47 16.62 49.34
CA VAL A 1059 30.71 17.20 49.89
C VAL A 1059 31.34 16.27 50.92
N LEU A 1060 30.55 15.81 51.89
CA LEU A 1060 31.03 15.00 53.02
C LEU A 1060 31.69 13.68 52.59
N CYS A 1061 31.26 13.11 51.46
CA CYS A 1061 31.86 11.89 50.91
C CYS A 1061 33.17 12.13 50.14
N CYS A 1062 33.57 13.39 49.89
CA CYS A 1062 34.78 13.74 49.14
C CYS A 1062 35.91 14.32 50.02
N VAL A 1063 35.69 14.44 51.32
CA VAL A 1063 36.62 15.04 52.29
C VAL A 1063 36.94 14.07 53.42
N ASP A 1064 38.08 14.25 54.08
CA ASP A 1064 38.47 13.42 55.23
C ASP A 1064 37.62 13.71 56.49
N ASP A 1065 37.84 12.97 57.58
CA ASP A 1065 36.99 13.08 58.78
C ASP A 1065 37.06 14.46 59.44
N LEU A 1066 38.26 15.05 59.51
CA LEU A 1066 38.46 16.37 60.12
C LEU A 1066 37.79 17.47 59.30
N GLU A 1067 37.87 17.37 57.97
CA GLU A 1067 37.25 18.32 57.06
C GLU A 1067 35.72 18.12 57.02
N ALA A 1068 35.21 16.88 57.07
CA ALA A 1068 33.78 16.61 57.18
C ALA A 1068 33.16 17.20 58.47
N GLU A 1069 33.87 17.09 59.60
CA GLU A 1069 33.50 17.73 60.87
C GLU A 1069 33.47 19.26 60.74
N SER A 1070 34.47 19.85 60.09
CA SER A 1070 34.50 21.30 59.82
C SER A 1070 33.33 21.73 58.93
N VAL A 1071 33.03 20.97 57.87
CA VAL A 1071 31.96 21.27 56.93
C VAL A 1071 30.60 21.22 57.62
N ILE A 1072 30.31 20.20 58.43
CA ILE A 1072 29.01 20.11 59.09
C ILE A 1072 28.85 21.20 60.16
N ASN A 1073 29.94 21.58 60.84
CA ASN A 1073 29.94 22.70 61.76
C ASN A 1073 29.61 24.01 61.04
N ASP A 1074 30.22 24.28 59.89
CA ASP A 1074 29.93 25.44 59.07
C ASP A 1074 28.48 25.42 58.56
N VAL A 1075 27.99 24.27 58.08
CA VAL A 1075 26.58 24.09 57.70
C VAL A 1075 25.65 24.39 58.87
N ARG A 1076 25.98 23.96 60.10
CA ARG A 1076 25.20 24.31 61.29
C ARG A 1076 25.22 25.80 61.56
N MET A 1077 26.40 26.44 61.55
CA MET A 1077 26.54 27.88 61.80
C MET A 1077 25.75 28.72 60.79
N LEU A 1078 25.67 28.29 59.53
CA LEU A 1078 24.92 28.97 58.49
C LEU A 1078 23.41 28.70 58.56
N THR A 1079 22.96 27.61 59.19
CA THR A 1079 21.54 27.26 59.24
C THR A 1079 20.81 28.00 60.38
N SER A 1080 19.70 28.67 60.07
CA SER A 1080 18.86 29.33 61.09
C SER A 1080 18.17 28.33 62.00
N ASN A 1081 17.83 28.70 63.24
CA ASN A 1081 17.21 27.79 64.21
C ASN A 1081 15.85 27.22 63.78
N SER A 1082 15.13 27.91 62.90
CA SER A 1082 13.86 27.45 62.29
C SER A 1082 14.04 26.94 60.85
N GLY A 1083 15.27 26.94 60.33
CA GLY A 1083 15.60 26.51 58.98
C GLY A 1083 15.92 25.03 58.90
N ILE A 1084 16.39 24.59 57.73
CA ILE A 1084 16.80 23.21 57.48
C ILE A 1084 18.19 23.15 56.84
N ALA A 1085 18.84 22.00 56.99
CA ALA A 1085 19.96 21.62 56.12
C ALA A 1085 19.57 20.41 55.26
N VAL A 1086 19.91 20.44 53.97
CA VAL A 1086 19.67 19.36 53.02
C VAL A 1086 21.02 18.78 52.63
N VAL A 1087 21.35 17.61 53.19
CA VAL A 1087 22.65 16.97 53.02
C VAL A 1087 22.50 15.73 52.13
N ALA A 1088 23.22 15.67 51.02
CA ALA A 1088 23.27 14.48 50.17
C ALA A 1088 24.64 13.81 50.28
N ILE A 1089 24.66 12.50 50.45
CA ILE A 1089 25.89 11.69 50.47
C ILE A 1089 25.76 10.51 49.50
N CYS A 1090 26.88 9.89 49.15
CA CYS A 1090 26.86 8.56 48.54
C CYS A 1090 26.26 7.56 49.53
N ASN A 1091 25.34 6.71 49.08
CA ASN A 1091 24.63 5.79 49.98
C ASN A 1091 25.61 4.75 50.55
N PRO A 1092 25.85 4.71 51.88
CA PRO A 1092 26.77 3.75 52.49
C PRO A 1092 26.38 2.28 52.24
N SER A 1093 25.08 2.01 52.07
CA SER A 1093 24.55 0.67 51.80
C SER A 1093 24.88 0.14 50.41
N SER A 1094 25.19 1.04 49.46
CA SER A 1094 25.57 0.70 48.09
C SER A 1094 27.06 0.80 47.85
N SER A 1095 27.88 0.94 48.89
CA SER A 1095 29.34 1.08 48.77
C SER A 1095 30.05 -0.11 48.14
N PHE A 1096 29.42 -1.30 48.17
CA PHE A 1096 29.94 -2.51 47.54
C PHE A 1096 29.41 -2.76 46.12
N VAL A 1097 28.51 -1.92 45.60
CA VAL A 1097 28.12 -1.97 44.19
C VAL A 1097 29.22 -1.34 43.36
N GLU A 1098 29.96 -2.15 42.59
CA GLU A 1098 31.14 -1.68 41.84
C GLU A 1098 30.77 -0.82 40.64
N HIS A 1099 29.67 -1.14 39.97
CA HIS A 1099 29.27 -0.48 38.72
C HIS A 1099 27.79 -0.04 38.77
N THR A 1100 27.57 1.27 38.73
CA THR A 1100 26.24 1.89 38.74
C THR A 1100 25.98 2.66 37.45
N LEU A 1101 24.77 3.21 37.28
CA LEU A 1101 24.43 4.06 36.14
C LEU A 1101 25.34 5.30 36.00
N LEU A 1102 25.91 5.79 37.10
CA LEU A 1102 26.68 7.05 37.11
C LEU A 1102 28.20 6.85 37.16
N HIS A 1103 28.67 5.75 37.75
CA HIS A 1103 30.10 5.54 37.96
C HIS A 1103 30.52 4.09 38.11
N LYS A 1104 31.82 3.84 37.93
CA LYS A 1104 32.50 2.59 38.25
C LYS A 1104 33.54 2.81 39.35
N LYS A 1105 33.49 2.04 40.43
CA LYS A 1105 34.51 2.03 41.49
C LYS A 1105 35.75 1.28 41.01
N LEU A 1106 36.92 1.83 41.32
CA LEU A 1106 38.22 1.36 40.82
C LEU A 1106 39.07 0.68 41.89
N THR A 1107 38.88 1.06 43.17
CA THR A 1107 39.71 0.58 44.29
C THR A 1107 38.83 0.38 45.52
N LEU A 1108 38.30 -0.83 45.70
CA LEU A 1108 37.64 -1.24 46.96
C LEU A 1108 38.62 -2.09 47.79
N PRO A 1109 38.75 -1.85 49.11
CA PRO A 1109 39.56 -2.72 49.97
C PRO A 1109 38.93 -4.13 50.09
N GLY A 1110 39.74 -5.19 50.14
CA GLY A 1110 39.25 -6.57 50.15
C GLY A 1110 38.69 -7.08 51.49
N ASP A 1111 39.13 -6.50 52.61
CA ASP A 1111 38.79 -6.91 53.99
C ASP A 1111 38.04 -5.79 54.75
N VAL A 1112 37.03 -5.18 54.13
CA VAL A 1112 36.19 -4.15 54.77
C VAL A 1112 34.72 -4.48 54.64
N ASP A 1113 33.92 -4.10 55.62
CA ASP A 1113 32.46 -4.25 55.62
C ASP A 1113 31.75 -2.89 55.65
N ILE A 1114 30.42 -2.91 55.62
CA ILE A 1114 29.60 -1.69 55.61
C ILE A 1114 29.82 -0.80 56.85
N SER A 1115 30.29 -1.38 57.95
CA SER A 1115 30.61 -0.70 59.22
C SER A 1115 32.05 -0.19 59.30
N SER A 1116 32.90 -0.54 58.33
CA SER A 1116 34.27 -0.03 58.23
C SER A 1116 34.33 1.42 57.74
N HIS A 1117 35.43 2.11 58.03
CA HIS A 1117 35.79 3.39 57.40
C HIS A 1117 36.91 3.13 56.39
N PHE A 1118 36.74 3.57 55.14
CA PHE A 1118 37.77 3.37 54.12
C PHE A 1118 37.67 4.38 52.98
N VAL A 1119 38.75 4.49 52.22
CA VAL A 1119 38.86 5.37 51.05
C VAL A 1119 38.81 4.52 49.78
N TYR A 1120 38.04 4.97 48.80
CA TYR A 1120 37.96 4.34 47.48
C TYR A 1120 38.02 5.39 46.37
N HIS A 1121 38.39 4.96 45.17
CA HIS A 1121 38.37 5.80 43.98
C HIS A 1121 37.26 5.35 43.04
N LYS A 1122 36.53 6.30 42.45
CA LYS A 1122 35.51 6.01 41.43
C LYS A 1122 35.70 6.84 40.17
N LYS A 1123 35.37 6.25 39.03
CA LYS A 1123 35.38 6.88 37.71
C LYS A 1123 33.95 7.20 37.29
N THR A 1124 33.64 8.47 37.04
CA THR A 1124 32.30 8.89 36.56
C THR A 1124 32.13 8.55 35.08
N HIS A 1125 30.98 8.03 34.67
CA HIS A 1125 30.68 7.76 33.24
C HIS A 1125 30.54 9.05 32.44
N GLU A 1126 29.94 10.10 33.01
CA GLU A 1126 29.70 11.38 32.34
C GLU A 1126 31.00 12.12 31.97
N THR A 1127 31.95 12.22 32.91
CA THR A 1127 33.15 13.06 32.72
C THR A 1127 34.43 12.26 32.52
N GLY A 1128 34.41 10.95 32.75
CA GLY A 1128 35.60 10.08 32.73
C GLY A 1128 36.60 10.34 33.87
N ASN A 1129 36.38 11.35 34.72
CA ASN A 1129 37.26 11.71 35.82
C ASN A 1129 37.22 10.68 36.94
N VAL A 1130 38.38 10.47 37.57
CA VAL A 1130 38.53 9.67 38.78
C VAL A 1130 38.46 10.59 39.99
N LYS A 1131 37.63 10.23 40.97
CA LYS A 1131 37.45 10.95 42.24
C LYS A 1131 37.76 10.04 43.42
N THR A 1132 38.36 10.61 44.46
CA THR A 1132 38.55 9.95 45.75
C THR A 1132 37.31 10.18 46.62
N GLU A 1133 36.81 9.13 47.26
CA GLU A 1133 35.69 9.19 48.18
C GLU A 1133 35.95 8.41 49.47
N TYR A 1134 35.30 8.85 50.54
CA TYR A 1134 35.42 8.32 51.88
C TYR A 1134 34.12 7.60 52.25
N HIS A 1135 34.18 6.28 52.36
CA HIS A 1135 33.09 5.47 52.89
C HIS A 1135 33.07 5.57 54.41
N ARG A 1136 31.87 5.83 54.95
CA ARG A 1136 31.60 5.84 56.39
C ARG A 1136 30.26 5.17 56.67
N PRO A 1137 30.12 4.46 57.80
CA PRO A 1137 28.85 3.85 58.18
C PRO A 1137 27.74 4.90 58.37
N LEU A 1138 26.49 4.53 58.13
CA LEU A 1138 25.36 5.42 58.35
C LEU A 1138 25.33 5.99 59.78
N SER A 1139 25.63 5.16 60.77
CA SER A 1139 25.70 5.56 62.19
C SER A 1139 26.76 6.65 62.45
N TRP A 1140 27.82 6.72 61.64
CA TRP A 1140 28.80 7.80 61.75
C TRP A 1140 28.20 9.14 61.33
N TYR A 1141 27.46 9.18 60.22
CA TYR A 1141 26.77 10.40 59.77
C TYR A 1141 25.66 10.81 60.75
N GLU A 1142 24.89 9.86 61.28
CA GLU A 1142 23.87 10.14 62.30
C GLU A 1142 24.48 10.77 63.55
N ASN A 1143 25.56 10.19 64.06
CA ASN A 1143 26.30 10.73 65.20
C ASN A 1143 26.91 12.10 64.88
N LEU A 1144 27.49 12.28 63.69
CA LEU A 1144 28.05 13.55 63.23
C LEU A 1144 26.98 14.65 63.24
N PHE A 1145 25.82 14.40 62.63
CA PHE A 1145 24.74 15.37 62.59
C PHE A 1145 24.24 15.71 64.00
N GLN A 1146 24.07 14.73 64.87
CA GLN A 1146 23.63 14.94 66.25
C GLN A 1146 24.66 15.72 67.08
N GLN A 1147 25.94 15.36 66.98
CA GLN A 1147 27.04 16.02 67.69
C GLN A 1147 27.14 17.50 67.34
N TYR A 1148 26.92 17.84 66.07
CA TYR A 1148 26.95 19.21 65.56
C TYR A 1148 25.56 19.89 65.55
N GLY A 1149 24.61 19.36 66.31
CA GLY A 1149 23.37 20.06 66.65
C GLY A 1149 22.26 19.97 65.61
N PHE A 1150 22.14 18.85 64.90
CA PHE A 1150 21.03 18.53 63.99
C PHE A 1150 20.28 17.26 64.40
N LEU A 1151 18.97 17.21 64.17
CA LEU A 1151 18.16 15.99 64.12
C LEU A 1151 17.85 15.65 62.67
N ILE A 1152 17.81 14.36 62.35
CA ILE A 1152 17.33 13.87 61.06
C ILE A 1152 15.81 13.90 61.09
N ASP A 1153 15.20 14.73 60.24
CA ASP A 1153 13.75 14.81 60.07
C ASP A 1153 13.25 13.79 59.05
N CYS A 1154 13.93 13.65 57.91
CA CYS A 1154 13.63 12.61 56.93
C CYS A 1154 14.87 12.14 56.16
N VAL A 1155 14.82 10.89 55.70
CA VAL A 1155 15.82 10.28 54.82
C VAL A 1155 15.13 9.84 53.53
N GLN A 1156 15.69 10.21 52.38
CA GLN A 1156 15.25 9.77 51.06
C GLN A 1156 16.42 9.10 50.33
N GLU A 1157 16.20 7.91 49.78
CA GLU A 1157 17.17 7.24 48.91
C GLU A 1157 16.89 7.55 47.43
N ILE A 1158 17.94 7.73 46.65
CA ILE A 1158 17.85 7.96 45.19
C ILE A 1158 18.14 6.64 44.48
N GLU A 1159 17.09 6.08 43.86
CA GLU A 1159 17.17 4.82 43.13
C GLU A 1159 18.13 4.87 41.95
N SER A 1160 18.84 3.76 41.76
CA SER A 1160 19.84 3.48 40.75
C SER A 1160 19.75 2.01 40.36
N LEU A 1161 20.78 1.51 39.68
CA LEU A 1161 20.86 0.13 39.22
C LEU A 1161 22.28 -0.39 39.41
N ASP A 1162 22.41 -1.57 40.00
CA ASP A 1162 23.63 -2.37 39.92
C ASP A 1162 23.72 -2.94 38.50
N LEU A 1163 24.68 -2.44 37.72
CA LEU A 1163 24.85 -2.82 36.33
C LEU A 1163 25.43 -4.22 36.15
N GLU A 1164 26.12 -4.76 37.16
CA GLU A 1164 26.70 -6.10 37.10
C GLU A 1164 25.65 -7.17 37.35
N ASN A 1165 24.74 -6.91 38.30
CA ASN A 1165 23.74 -7.88 38.74
C ASN A 1165 22.31 -7.63 38.22
N LEU A 1166 22.06 -6.49 37.57
CA LEU A 1166 20.71 -6.00 37.18
C LEU A 1166 19.72 -6.00 38.35
N THR A 1167 20.19 -5.59 39.52
CA THR A 1167 19.35 -5.46 40.72
C THR A 1167 19.16 -3.98 41.06
N PRO A 1168 18.01 -3.61 41.66
CA PRO A 1168 17.83 -2.27 42.20
C PRO A 1168 18.96 -1.93 43.17
N SER A 1169 19.50 -0.72 43.06
CA SER A 1169 20.49 -0.16 43.98
C SER A 1169 20.08 1.27 44.32
N ASN A 1170 20.60 1.85 45.39
CA ASN A 1170 20.38 3.25 45.74
C ASN A 1170 21.71 4.01 45.68
N GLU A 1171 21.82 5.03 44.83
CA GLU A 1171 23.09 5.73 44.60
C GLU A 1171 23.44 6.70 45.73
N PHE A 1172 22.42 7.45 46.15
CA PHE A 1172 22.58 8.58 47.06
C PHE A 1172 21.56 8.49 48.19
N MET A 1173 21.95 9.03 49.33
CA MET A 1173 21.08 9.21 50.47
C MET A 1173 20.97 10.71 50.77
N LEU A 1174 19.75 11.20 50.85
CA LEU A 1174 19.40 12.59 51.04
C LEU A 1174 18.76 12.77 52.42
N PHE A 1175 19.40 13.55 53.26
CA PHE A 1175 18.96 13.87 54.61
C PHE A 1175 18.36 15.27 54.63
N ARG A 1176 17.17 15.38 55.22
CA ARG A 1176 16.64 16.66 55.71
C ARG A 1176 16.94 16.74 57.19
N LEU A 1177 17.75 17.73 57.56
CA LEU A 1177 18.20 17.97 58.92
C LEU A 1177 17.53 19.22 59.47
N ILE A 1178 17.12 19.17 60.74
CA ILE A 1178 16.57 20.30 61.49
C ILE A 1178 17.48 20.60 62.70
N PRO A 1179 17.76 21.87 63.02
CA PRO A 1179 18.59 22.20 64.17
C PRO A 1179 18.02 21.73 65.52
N ILE A 1180 18.89 21.25 66.41
CA ILE A 1180 18.58 21.03 67.83
C ILE A 1180 18.63 22.40 68.52
N VAL A 1181 17.48 22.93 68.90
CA VAL A 1181 17.39 24.14 69.71
C VAL A 1181 17.53 23.75 71.19
N LYS A 1182 18.54 24.26 71.89
CA LYS A 1182 18.59 24.18 73.36
C LYS A 1182 17.51 25.10 73.92
N GLU A 1183 16.39 24.54 74.39
CA GLU A 1183 15.55 25.26 75.35
C GLU A 1183 16.33 25.38 76.66
N ILE A 1184 16.71 26.61 77.02
CA ILE A 1184 16.96 26.97 78.42
C ILE A 1184 16.26 28.30 78.69
N GLU A 1185 15.03 28.22 79.21
CA GLU A 1185 14.54 29.15 80.22
C GLU A 1185 13.79 28.35 81.29
N ILE A 1186 14.35 28.32 82.50
CA ILE A 1186 13.63 28.04 83.75
C ILE A 1186 13.22 29.41 84.31
N ALA A 1187 11.93 29.62 84.62
CA ALA A 1187 11.46 29.95 85.98
C ALA A 1187 9.98 30.41 86.03
N GLU A 1188 9.30 30.03 87.11
CA GLU A 1188 8.10 30.71 87.62
C GLU A 1188 8.36 32.22 87.82
N ARG A 1189 7.79 33.08 86.95
CA ARG A 1189 7.00 34.30 87.26
C ARG A 1189 6.90 35.23 86.07
#